data_AF-A0A150J8S6-F1
#
_entry.id   AF-A0A150J8S6-F1
#
_cell.length_a   1.000
_cell.length_b   1.000
_cell.length_c   1.000
_cell.angle_alpha   90.00
_cell.angle_beta   90.00
_cell.angle_gamma   90.00
#
_symmetry.space_group_name_H-M   'P 1'
#
loop_
_entity.id
_entity.type
_entity.pdbx_description
1 polymer ?
#
loop_
_entity_poly.entity_id
_entity_poly.type
_entity_poly.pdbx_seq_one_letter_code
_entity_poly.pdbx_strand_id
1 'polypeptide(L)'
;MKKIEEESSKNTTINITLDNSCYERIITKSLNLLCLTSEGKILQVTQSICSVLEYSIEELLSSNIEILFPNKDDFKKFIEKINESFEDYFVTLISKSRSIKNFVVSCNRLEGGTLYLVLRDITDEHQLKASLEDLRKKYYLISEAARDIIFIHDLEENILYINETGVRKSGYTKEELLKKKVSDLIPKEYMPTSSGLRKDRLMGDDYISIYEMEYLQKSGERIPVEVCSSPVIENGNIIGILHVVRDISIRKNAEKASQKTEEKYRRIVENANSIIIEFGTKGNILSMNAYGLNFFGYSKEELVGADIAVLIPSKSEIGKLDSIDFVENLINTAEEHNVNINENIKKNGERCWIYWTNKPIIGEGGEVIEIVSIGTDITKNKNIQSLLKDSERKFRALFDNSNHLIIFLNMSGKILEINNFACQILGYQKEEIIGKNIKELSSSRYSEMINRRIEETIKNGHSTYETEYLTKSNVPIPFQIEGRILEMGDKRLFIKIGTDISMKKEADERIKRQFSNFCLEDGALYFVEKQNRAIALGAFKDLIKLDYIGTVVSRKEEEDVRKLIEEDHKFYRISTTFNNKDCSHVSIEGLTNIIKKTERKGVYLIDCFDYILSRKDFRGVLHLAQTLRDIALFEGVIVIMIINPDLVNEKELELLMEEGKNIESKVPSNISKTMVEILRYVYDKNKHGIEPSYSDISNKFGMTRPTVKKNIDTLCSCNLVSISSWGRAKKLKVSAKGENILVF
;
A
#
# COMPACT_ATOMS: atom_id res chain seq x y z
N MET A 1 71.49 100.54 29.62
CA MET A 1 71.63 100.07 28.22
C MET A 1 72.90 100.60 27.58
N LYS A 2 73.03 101.89 27.21
CA LYS A 2 74.28 102.40 26.58
C LYS A 2 75.58 102.21 27.39
N LYS A 3 75.54 102.34 28.72
CA LYS A 3 76.71 102.05 29.59
C LYS A 3 77.04 100.55 29.76
N ILE A 4 76.10 99.66 29.43
CA ILE A 4 76.26 98.19 29.56
C ILE A 4 76.84 97.60 28.26
N GLU A 5 76.56 98.23 27.11
CA GLU A 5 77.13 97.80 25.82
C GLU A 5 78.64 98.11 25.70
N GLU A 6 79.13 99.22 26.26
CA GLU A 6 80.55 99.61 26.15
C GLU A 6 81.52 98.86 27.08
N GLU A 7 81.06 98.22 28.17
CA GLU A 7 81.94 97.52 29.13
C GLU A 7 81.86 95.98 29.08
N SER A 8 81.00 95.40 28.24
CA SER A 8 80.85 93.93 28.09
C SER A 8 82.08 93.20 27.51
N SER A 9 83.08 93.93 27.01
CA SER A 9 84.32 93.34 26.45
C SER A 9 85.45 93.17 27.46
N LYS A 10 85.25 93.51 28.74
CA LYS A 10 86.19 93.23 29.83
C LYS A 10 85.43 92.46 30.90
N ASN A 11 85.77 91.19 31.08
CA ASN A 11 85.16 90.24 32.02
C ASN A 11 85.33 90.70 33.49
N THR A 12 84.61 91.76 33.84
CA THR A 12 84.68 92.50 35.10
C THR A 12 83.27 92.45 35.66
N THR A 13 83.12 92.02 36.91
CA THR A 13 81.83 92.01 37.60
C THR A 13 81.27 93.44 37.64
N ILE A 14 80.29 93.74 36.79
CA ILE A 14 79.58 95.02 36.82
C ILE A 14 78.60 94.94 37.99
N ASN A 15 78.96 95.50 39.15
CA ASN A 15 78.02 95.74 40.23
C ASN A 15 77.05 96.84 39.79
N ILE A 16 75.93 96.43 39.18
CA ILE A 16 74.82 97.32 38.90
C ILE A 16 74.07 97.50 40.22
N THR A 17 74.35 98.59 40.93
CA THR A 17 73.46 99.11 41.97
C THR A 17 72.22 99.65 41.25
N LEU A 18 71.25 98.77 41.01
CA LEU A 18 69.92 99.18 40.57
C LEU A 18 69.31 99.98 41.73
N ASP A 19 68.95 101.22 41.46
CA ASP A 19 68.02 101.99 42.29
C ASP A 19 66.75 101.13 42.53
N ASN A 20 66.22 101.16 43.76
CA ASN A 20 64.97 100.49 44.15
C ASN A 20 63.84 100.69 43.13
N SER A 21 63.78 101.85 42.45
CA SER A 21 62.77 102.14 41.42
C SER A 21 62.90 101.27 40.15
N CYS A 22 64.11 100.82 39.82
CA CYS A 22 64.37 99.92 38.68
C CYS A 22 64.10 98.45 39.04
N TYR A 23 64.44 98.05 40.27
CA TYR A 23 64.09 96.71 40.79
C TYR A 23 62.57 96.53 40.85
N GLU A 24 61.84 97.52 41.38
CA GLU A 24 60.38 97.50 41.39
C GLU A 24 59.79 97.39 39.98
N ARG A 25 60.34 98.10 38.98
CA ARG A 25 59.85 98.06 37.59
C ARG A 25 60.03 96.72 36.88
N ILE A 26 61.11 95.98 37.15
CA ILE A 26 61.34 94.65 36.56
C ILE A 26 60.45 93.61 37.23
N ILE A 27 60.36 93.66 38.56
CA ILE A 27 59.49 92.81 39.37
C ILE A 27 58.01 93.02 38.98
N THR A 28 57.57 94.26 38.77
CA THR A 28 56.16 94.59 38.44
C THR A 28 55.73 94.24 37.01
N LYS A 29 56.66 94.08 36.05
CA LYS A 29 56.30 93.91 34.63
C LYS A 29 56.54 92.52 34.04
N SER A 30 57.40 91.67 34.61
CA SER A 30 57.81 90.42 33.95
C SER A 30 57.60 89.13 34.73
N LEU A 31 57.24 89.19 36.01
CA LEU A 31 57.03 88.00 36.83
C LEU A 31 55.62 88.01 37.41
N ASN A 32 54.94 86.87 37.36
CA ASN A 32 53.69 86.65 38.09
C ASN A 32 54.03 86.47 39.57
N LEU A 33 54.08 87.57 40.29
CA LEU A 33 54.42 87.60 41.71
C LEU A 33 53.22 87.92 42.59
N LEU A 34 53.18 87.22 43.72
CA LEU A 34 52.22 87.38 44.81
C LEU A 34 52.99 87.43 46.13
N CYS A 35 52.84 88.52 46.87
CA CYS A 35 53.42 88.71 48.19
C CYS A 35 52.31 88.60 49.23
N LEU A 36 52.49 87.78 50.25
CA LEU A 36 51.46 87.51 51.25
C LEU A 36 52.01 87.21 52.63
N THR A 37 51.16 87.32 53.65
CA THR A 37 51.48 86.88 55.02
C THR A 37 51.41 85.36 55.13
N SER A 38 51.98 84.78 56.20
CA SER A 38 51.87 83.34 56.50
C SER A 38 50.42 82.84 56.68
N GLU A 39 49.45 83.74 56.82
CA GLU A 39 48.01 83.48 56.92
C GLU A 39 47.26 83.66 55.59
N GLY A 40 47.98 83.94 54.48
CA GLY A 40 47.39 84.08 53.14
C GLY A 40 46.83 85.46 52.80
N LYS A 41 47.06 86.49 53.64
CA LYS A 41 46.65 87.87 53.31
C LYS A 41 47.57 88.44 52.24
N ILE A 42 47.00 88.90 51.13
CA ILE A 42 47.76 89.44 49.99
C ILE A 42 48.25 90.85 50.33
N LEU A 43 49.56 91.07 50.22
CA LEU A 43 50.24 92.32 50.51
C LEU A 43 50.66 93.07 49.24
N GLN A 44 51.07 92.33 48.21
CA GLN A 44 51.48 92.91 46.93
C GLN A 44 51.19 91.91 45.81
N VAL A 45 50.78 92.42 44.64
CA VAL A 45 50.56 91.63 43.44
C VAL A 45 51.14 92.35 42.24
N THR A 46 51.45 91.60 41.20
CA THR A 46 51.90 92.12 39.91
C THR A 46 50.74 92.21 38.92
N GLN A 47 50.81 93.16 37.98
CA GLN A 47 49.76 93.32 36.97
C GLN A 47 49.62 92.07 36.09
N SER A 48 50.70 91.32 35.90
CA SER A 48 50.74 90.08 35.12
C SER A 48 49.89 88.97 35.76
N ILE A 49 50.05 88.70 37.07
CA ILE A 49 49.23 87.68 37.76
C ILE A 49 47.75 88.08 37.85
N CYS A 50 47.47 89.38 38.04
CA CYS A 50 46.12 89.95 37.96
C CYS A 50 45.47 89.68 36.61
N SER A 51 46.23 89.82 35.52
CA SER A 51 45.73 89.59 34.16
C SER A 51 45.43 88.11 33.91
N VAL A 52 46.27 87.19 34.40
CA VAL A 52 46.06 85.73 34.25
C VAL A 52 44.88 85.23 35.09
N LEU A 53 44.71 85.76 36.30
CA LEU A 53 43.63 85.39 37.22
C LEU A 53 42.35 86.23 37.05
N GLU A 54 42.37 87.25 36.17
CA GLU A 54 41.24 88.11 35.83
C GLU A 54 40.69 88.97 36.99
N TYR A 55 41.54 89.31 37.95
CA TYR A 55 41.21 90.21 39.06
C TYR A 55 41.91 91.57 38.91
N SER A 56 41.30 92.63 39.43
CA SER A 56 42.02 93.90 39.56
C SER A 56 43.03 93.84 40.71
N ILE A 57 44.05 94.71 40.70
CA ILE A 57 45.02 94.80 41.80
C ILE A 57 44.30 95.10 43.13
N GLU A 58 43.36 96.03 43.13
CA GLU A 58 42.58 96.43 44.31
C GLU A 58 41.75 95.28 44.89
N GLU A 59 41.16 94.45 44.01
CA GLU A 59 40.38 93.26 44.40
C GLU A 59 41.25 92.20 45.08
N LEU A 60 42.45 91.93 44.55
CA LEU A 60 43.36 90.96 45.18
C LEU A 60 43.95 91.49 46.48
N LEU A 61 44.37 92.76 46.54
CA LEU A 61 44.96 93.36 47.76
C LEU A 61 43.96 93.46 48.92
N SER A 62 42.67 93.57 48.62
CA SER A 62 41.59 93.60 49.62
C SER A 62 41.09 92.21 50.04
N SER A 63 41.65 91.14 49.47
CA SER A 63 41.20 89.76 49.67
C SER A 63 42.27 88.87 50.34
N ASN A 64 41.86 87.68 50.79
CA ASN A 64 42.77 86.59 51.13
C ASN A 64 42.99 85.70 49.90
N ILE A 65 44.18 85.12 49.74
CA ILE A 65 44.50 84.22 48.63
C ILE A 65 43.56 83.00 48.54
N GLU A 66 42.85 82.64 49.62
CA GLU A 66 41.79 81.60 49.65
C GLU A 66 40.79 81.74 48.48
N ILE A 67 40.47 82.98 48.04
CA ILE A 67 39.51 83.20 46.94
C ILE A 67 39.96 82.61 45.59
N LEU A 68 41.26 82.36 45.44
CA LEU A 68 41.87 81.81 44.24
C LEU A 68 41.85 80.29 44.23
N PHE A 69 41.38 79.62 45.28
CA PHE A 69 41.35 78.16 45.36
C PHE A 69 39.96 77.59 45.04
N PRO A 70 39.88 76.44 44.35
CA PRO A 70 38.61 75.81 44.03
C PRO A 70 37.86 75.28 45.27
N ASN A 71 38.57 74.94 46.35
CA ASN A 71 38.00 74.53 47.62
C ASN A 71 38.93 74.88 48.79
N LYS A 72 38.39 74.85 50.02
CA LYS A 72 39.12 75.23 51.24
C LYS A 72 40.22 74.25 51.65
N ASP A 73 40.13 72.98 51.24
CA ASP A 73 41.12 71.97 51.61
C ASP A 73 42.41 72.15 50.82
N ASP A 74 42.29 72.49 49.53
CA ASP A 74 43.45 72.82 48.68
C ASP A 74 44.13 74.11 49.15
N PHE A 75 43.36 75.09 49.61
CA PHE A 75 43.92 76.29 50.25
C PHE A 75 44.70 75.96 51.53
N LYS A 76 44.15 75.14 52.43
CA LYS A 76 44.85 74.74 53.67
C LYS A 76 46.16 74.00 53.38
N LYS A 77 46.12 73.02 52.49
CA LYS A 77 47.31 72.27 52.05
C LYS A 77 48.36 73.18 51.45
N PHE A 78 47.92 74.16 50.66
CA PHE A 78 48.82 75.16 50.08
C PHE A 78 49.48 76.01 51.16
N ILE A 79 48.72 76.56 52.12
CA ILE A 79 49.26 77.36 53.24
C ILE A 79 50.22 76.55 54.10
N GLU A 80 49.91 75.29 54.43
CA GLU A 80 50.83 74.39 55.14
C GLU A 80 52.13 74.22 54.35
N LYS A 81 52.02 73.92 53.04
CA LYS A 81 53.18 73.61 52.20
C LYS A 81 54.12 74.80 51.98
N ILE A 82 53.58 76.00 51.73
CA ILE A 82 54.40 77.22 51.54
C ILE A 82 55.07 77.71 52.83
N ASN A 83 54.56 77.30 54.00
CA ASN A 83 55.17 77.61 55.30
C ASN A 83 56.28 76.60 55.68
N GLU A 84 56.26 75.38 55.15
CA GLU A 84 57.23 74.31 55.46
C GLU A 84 58.42 74.21 54.49
N SER A 85 58.23 74.47 53.19
CA SER A 85 59.24 74.15 52.16
C SER A 85 59.47 75.29 51.14
N PHE A 86 60.68 75.33 50.58
CA PHE A 86 61.10 76.23 49.50
C PHE A 86 61.13 75.55 48.11
N GLU A 87 60.64 74.31 47.99
CA GLU A 87 60.55 73.63 46.69
C GLU A 87 59.36 74.10 45.84
N ASP A 88 59.51 74.01 44.52
CA ASP A 88 58.46 74.29 43.55
C ASP A 88 57.22 73.41 43.79
N TYR A 89 56.05 74.03 43.96
CA TYR A 89 54.80 73.35 44.27
C TYR A 89 53.75 73.58 43.17
N PHE A 90 53.12 72.50 42.72
CA PHE A 90 52.00 72.59 41.79
C PHE A 90 50.73 73.03 42.51
N VAL A 91 50.04 74.03 41.96
CA VAL A 91 48.75 74.49 42.48
C VAL A 91 47.76 74.73 41.36
N THR A 92 46.51 74.36 41.61
CA THR A 92 45.38 74.72 40.77
C THR A 92 44.65 75.90 41.40
N LEU A 93 44.61 77.02 40.67
CA LEU A 93 43.88 78.21 41.05
C LEU A 93 42.70 78.43 40.11
N ILE A 94 41.74 79.23 40.55
CA ILE A 94 40.58 79.66 39.77
C ILE A 94 40.67 81.16 39.49
N SER A 95 40.40 81.54 38.24
CA SER A 95 40.26 82.95 37.87
C SER A 95 38.92 83.53 38.35
N LYS A 96 38.73 84.84 38.20
CA LYS A 96 37.46 85.52 38.53
C LYS A 96 36.26 84.97 37.75
N SER A 97 36.46 84.56 36.48
CA SER A 97 35.43 83.87 35.69
C SER A 97 35.25 82.39 36.03
N ARG A 98 35.95 81.88 37.06
CA ARG A 98 36.03 80.48 37.46
C ARG A 98 36.71 79.55 36.43
N SER A 99 37.55 80.09 35.55
CA SER A 99 38.42 79.25 34.73
C SER A 99 39.52 78.62 35.57
N ILE A 100 39.83 77.35 35.31
CA ILE A 100 40.89 76.63 36.01
C ILE A 100 42.24 77.04 35.42
N LYS A 101 43.16 77.47 36.29
CA LYS A 101 44.53 77.85 35.97
C LYS A 101 45.50 76.99 36.77
N ASN A 102 46.50 76.42 36.11
CA ASN A 102 47.49 75.57 36.75
C ASN A 102 48.82 76.31 36.82
N PHE A 103 49.41 76.37 38.02
CA PHE A 103 50.66 77.06 38.26
C PHE A 103 51.68 76.13 38.93
N VAL A 104 52.95 76.37 38.63
CA VAL A 104 54.06 75.97 39.49
C VAL A 104 54.46 77.18 40.32
N VAL A 105 54.46 77.04 41.65
CA VAL A 105 54.72 78.11 42.60
C VAL A 105 56.05 77.88 43.29
N SER A 106 56.96 78.86 43.16
CA SER A 106 58.20 78.91 43.93
C SER A 106 58.03 79.92 45.06
N CYS A 107 58.23 79.50 46.31
CA CYS A 107 58.05 80.32 47.50
C CYS A 107 59.40 80.78 48.07
N ASN A 108 59.53 82.06 48.43
CA ASN A 108 60.68 82.61 49.14
C ASN A 108 60.21 83.43 50.36
N ARG A 109 60.96 83.38 51.47
CA ARG A 109 60.60 84.03 52.73
C ARG A 109 61.56 85.17 53.05
N LEU A 110 61.02 86.33 53.43
CA LEU A 110 61.81 87.52 53.79
C LEU A 110 61.79 87.80 55.31
N GLU A 111 62.73 88.64 55.76
CA GLU A 111 62.77 89.15 57.14
C GLU A 111 61.44 89.83 57.52
N GLY A 112 60.84 89.42 58.63
CA GLY A 112 59.51 89.87 59.07
C GLY A 112 58.35 88.93 58.76
N GLY A 113 58.59 87.74 58.18
CA GLY A 113 57.57 86.69 58.03
C GLY A 113 56.69 86.81 56.78
N THR A 114 57.09 87.64 55.83
CA THR A 114 56.41 87.83 54.54
C THR A 114 56.89 86.80 53.51
N LEU A 115 55.97 86.25 52.71
CA LEU A 115 56.23 85.26 51.67
C LEU A 115 56.08 85.89 50.28
N TYR A 116 57.06 85.64 49.41
CA TYR A 116 57.07 86.00 47.99
C TYR A 116 56.90 84.73 47.15
N LEU A 117 55.81 84.69 46.40
CA LEU A 117 55.46 83.60 45.49
C LEU A 117 55.71 84.01 44.05
N VAL A 118 56.49 83.23 43.32
CA VAL A 118 56.62 83.31 41.87
C VAL A 118 55.73 82.23 41.27
N LEU A 119 54.76 82.60 40.44
CA LEU A 119 53.80 81.68 39.82
C LEU A 119 54.06 81.51 38.32
N ARG A 120 54.55 80.36 37.90
CA ARG A 120 54.67 80.03 36.47
C ARG A 120 53.38 79.37 35.98
N ASP A 121 52.67 80.02 35.06
CA ASP A 121 51.47 79.44 34.42
C ASP A 121 51.88 78.27 33.51
N ILE A 122 51.27 77.11 33.72
CA ILE A 122 51.45 75.87 32.96
C ILE A 122 50.10 75.29 32.49
N THR A 123 49.06 76.12 32.42
CA THR A 123 47.69 75.69 32.10
C THR A 123 47.62 74.98 30.74
N ASP A 124 48.20 75.57 29.70
CA ASP A 124 48.16 75.03 28.34
C ASP A 124 48.91 73.69 28.21
N GLU A 125 50.09 73.58 28.83
CA GLU A 125 50.91 72.36 28.83
C GLU A 125 50.17 71.20 29.52
N HIS A 126 49.54 71.49 30.67
CA HIS A 126 48.80 70.49 31.43
C HIS A 126 47.54 70.02 30.68
N GLN A 127 46.79 70.92 30.04
CA GLN A 127 45.60 70.56 29.26
C GLN A 127 45.94 69.72 28.02
N LEU A 128 47.04 70.03 27.32
CA LEU A 128 47.50 69.24 26.18
C LEU A 128 47.87 67.82 26.60
N LYS A 129 48.63 67.67 27.70
CA LYS A 129 49.03 66.36 28.23
C LYS A 129 47.82 65.50 28.62
N ALA A 130 46.86 66.08 29.35
CA ALA A 130 45.64 65.38 29.75
C ALA A 130 44.79 64.95 28.53
N SER A 131 44.69 65.79 27.50
CA SER A 131 43.95 65.49 26.27
C SER A 131 44.59 64.33 25.49
N LEU A 132 45.94 64.28 25.44
CA LEU A 132 46.67 63.17 24.83
C LEU A 132 46.46 61.84 25.58
N GLU A 133 46.43 61.87 26.91
CA GLU A 133 46.15 60.70 27.74
C GLU A 133 44.72 60.19 27.54
N ASP A 134 43.72 61.08 27.50
CA ASP A 134 42.32 60.71 27.22
C ASP A 134 42.17 60.09 25.83
N LEU A 135 42.78 60.71 24.81
CA LEU A 135 42.73 60.20 23.44
C LEU A 135 43.37 58.82 23.31
N ARG A 136 44.54 58.60 23.94
CA ARG A 136 45.21 57.27 24.00
C ARG A 136 44.31 56.22 24.66
N LYS A 137 43.69 56.56 25.78
CA LYS A 137 42.75 55.68 26.49
C LYS A 137 41.54 55.33 25.61
N LYS A 138 41.02 56.30 24.85
CA LYS A 138 39.89 56.11 23.94
C LYS A 138 40.20 55.09 22.84
N TYR A 139 41.35 55.23 22.18
CA TYR A 139 41.79 54.29 21.13
C TYR A 139 42.03 52.88 21.68
N TYR A 140 42.62 52.78 22.88
CA TYR A 140 42.77 51.51 23.58
C TYR A 140 41.42 50.85 23.83
N LEU A 141 40.44 51.56 24.39
CA LEU A 141 39.11 50.99 24.67
C LEU A 141 38.37 50.54 23.40
N ILE A 142 38.47 51.29 22.30
CA ILE A 142 37.82 50.91 21.03
C ILE A 142 38.41 49.61 20.47
N SER A 143 39.74 49.49 20.47
CA SER A 143 40.43 48.31 19.96
C SER A 143 40.18 47.08 20.84
N GLU A 144 40.17 47.23 22.17
CA GLU A 144 39.90 46.14 23.12
C GLU A 144 38.43 45.67 23.10
N ALA A 145 37.47 46.55 22.83
CA ALA A 145 36.06 46.18 22.72
C ALA A 145 35.69 45.52 21.37
N ALA A 146 36.59 45.52 20.40
CA ALA A 146 36.33 44.96 19.07
C ALA A 146 36.14 43.43 19.11
N ARG A 147 35.14 42.95 18.37
CA ARG A 147 34.86 41.50 18.20
C ARG A 147 35.79 40.82 17.20
N ASP A 148 36.45 41.62 16.37
CA ASP A 148 37.45 41.17 15.42
C ASP A 148 38.85 41.25 16.08
N ILE A 149 39.75 40.39 15.62
CA ILE A 149 41.14 40.43 16.07
C ILE A 149 41.79 41.66 15.44
N ILE A 150 42.38 42.52 16.26
CA ILE A 150 43.10 43.70 15.79
C ILE A 150 44.54 43.57 16.24
N PHE A 151 45.49 43.63 15.30
CA PHE A 151 46.91 43.68 15.62
C PHE A 151 47.68 44.58 14.66
N ILE A 152 48.81 45.09 15.15
CA ILE A 152 49.76 45.91 14.40
C ILE A 152 51.11 45.23 14.47
N HIS A 153 51.84 45.22 13.36
CA HIS A 153 53.22 44.73 13.31
C HIS A 153 54.13 45.68 12.54
N ASP A 154 55.44 45.59 12.80
CA ASP A 154 56.46 46.40 12.13
C ASP A 154 56.84 45.86 10.73
N LEU A 155 57.82 46.51 10.10
CA LEU A 155 58.35 46.10 8.80
C LEU A 155 59.17 44.78 8.83
N GLU A 156 59.50 44.25 10.01
CA GLU A 156 60.17 42.95 10.19
C GLU A 156 59.21 41.83 10.58
N GLU A 157 57.90 42.13 10.63
CA GLU A 157 56.79 41.27 11.00
C GLU A 157 56.64 40.99 12.49
N ASN A 158 57.32 41.75 13.35
CA ASN A 158 57.16 41.63 14.80
C ASN A 158 55.85 42.28 15.25
N ILE A 159 55.04 41.55 16.00
CA ILE A 159 53.75 42.05 16.51
C ILE A 159 54.02 43.11 17.58
N LEU A 160 53.58 44.34 17.32
CA LEU A 160 53.71 45.49 18.21
C LEU A 160 52.52 45.64 19.16
N TYR A 161 51.33 45.30 18.66
CA TYR A 161 50.07 45.42 19.41
C TYR A 161 49.11 44.32 18.98
N ILE A 162 48.34 43.79 19.94
CA ILE A 162 47.21 42.90 19.71
C ILE A 162 46.17 43.11 20.80
N ASN A 163 44.89 43.15 20.41
CA ASN A 163 43.77 43.28 21.33
C ASN A 163 43.44 41.97 22.05
N GLU A 164 42.65 42.04 23.13
CA GLU A 164 42.21 40.88 23.94
C GLU A 164 41.47 39.82 23.10
N THR A 165 40.73 40.24 22.08
CA THR A 165 40.09 39.30 21.15
C THR A 165 41.12 38.46 20.39
N GLY A 166 42.22 39.06 19.95
CA GLY A 166 43.35 38.37 19.33
C GLY A 166 44.03 37.37 20.26
N VAL A 167 44.25 37.75 21.52
CA VAL A 167 44.81 36.86 22.56
C VAL A 167 43.90 35.65 22.74
N ARG A 168 42.61 35.88 23.02
CA ARG A 168 41.62 34.82 23.25
C ARG A 168 41.44 33.90 22.05
N LYS A 169 41.31 34.44 20.83
CA LYS A 169 41.07 33.64 19.62
C LYS A 169 42.33 32.96 19.08
N SER A 170 43.53 33.43 19.41
CA SER A 170 44.76 32.76 18.99
C SER A 170 45.17 31.61 19.90
N GLY A 171 44.74 31.65 21.17
CA GLY A 171 45.14 30.69 22.20
C GLY A 171 46.55 30.91 22.75
N TYR A 172 47.25 31.95 22.29
CA TYR A 172 48.55 32.39 22.83
C TYR A 172 48.35 33.47 23.89
N THR A 173 49.28 33.60 24.83
CA THR A 173 49.30 34.76 25.72
C THR A 173 49.79 36.00 24.98
N LYS A 174 49.50 37.19 25.50
CA LYS A 174 49.94 38.46 24.90
C LYS A 174 51.47 38.51 24.80
N GLU A 175 52.19 38.04 25.83
CA GLU A 175 53.66 38.00 25.83
C GLU A 175 54.24 37.02 24.80
N GLU A 176 53.54 35.91 24.54
CA GLU A 176 53.91 34.97 23.49
C GLU A 176 53.70 35.58 22.10
N LEU A 177 52.57 36.27 21.88
CA LEU A 177 52.24 36.92 20.61
C LEU A 177 53.21 38.06 20.27
N LEU A 178 53.59 38.89 21.25
CA LEU A 178 54.56 39.98 21.04
C LEU A 178 55.98 39.48 20.69
N LYS A 179 56.28 38.18 20.91
CA LYS A 179 57.55 37.54 20.53
C LYS A 179 57.47 36.77 19.22
N LYS A 180 56.29 36.73 18.59
CA LYS A 180 56.04 36.02 17.34
C LYS A 180 56.06 36.95 16.15
N LYS A 181 56.35 36.36 14.99
CA LYS A 181 56.10 37.03 13.72
C LYS A 181 54.68 36.75 13.26
N VAL A 182 54.09 37.71 12.54
CA VAL A 182 52.75 37.52 11.94
C VAL A 182 52.73 36.30 11.03
N SER A 183 53.83 36.01 10.32
CA SER A 183 54.02 34.80 9.54
C SER A 183 53.80 33.49 10.31
N ASP A 184 54.04 33.48 11.62
CA ASP A 184 53.87 32.28 12.47
C ASP A 184 52.39 31.94 12.70
N LEU A 185 51.49 32.89 12.46
CA LEU A 185 50.04 32.75 12.66
C LEU A 185 49.30 32.42 11.35
N ILE A 186 50.05 32.22 10.26
CA ILE A 186 49.54 31.98 8.91
C ILE A 186 49.97 30.59 8.45
N PRO A 187 49.06 29.73 7.97
CA PRO A 187 49.43 28.47 7.35
C PRO A 187 50.31 28.68 6.10
N LYS A 188 51.30 27.81 5.91
CA LYS A 188 52.34 27.95 4.86
C LYS A 188 51.80 28.15 3.45
N GLU A 189 50.65 27.55 3.13
CA GLU A 189 49.98 27.67 1.82
C GLU A 189 49.49 29.09 1.51
N TYR A 190 49.18 29.91 2.53
CA TYR A 190 48.75 31.30 2.37
C TYR A 190 49.92 32.31 2.42
N MET A 191 51.14 31.86 2.70
CA MET A 191 52.34 32.72 2.78
C MET A 191 52.67 33.45 1.46
N PRO A 192 52.59 32.82 0.26
CA PRO A 192 52.82 33.52 -1.00
C PRO A 192 51.83 34.67 -1.23
N THR A 193 50.54 34.44 -0.93
CA THR A 193 49.49 35.45 -1.06
C THR A 193 49.67 36.59 -0.06
N SER A 194 49.95 36.26 1.21
CA SER A 194 50.19 37.24 2.27
C SER A 194 51.42 38.12 1.98
N SER A 195 52.52 37.51 1.53
CA SER A 195 53.74 38.24 1.17
C SER A 195 53.59 39.09 -0.09
N GLY A 196 52.84 38.63 -1.10
CA GLY A 196 52.50 39.43 -2.28
C GLY A 196 51.69 40.68 -1.92
N LEU A 197 50.58 40.51 -1.19
CA LEU A 197 49.74 41.62 -0.75
C LEU A 197 50.47 42.57 0.19
N ARG A 198 51.39 42.06 1.02
CA ARG A 198 52.29 42.89 1.83
C ARG A 198 53.20 43.75 0.96
N LYS A 199 53.81 43.18 -0.07
CA LYS A 199 54.67 43.92 -1.00
C LYS A 199 53.90 45.05 -1.70
N ASP A 200 52.67 44.77 -2.14
CA ASP A 200 51.81 45.77 -2.76
C ASP A 200 51.47 46.92 -1.79
N ARG A 201 51.17 46.60 -0.52
CA ARG A 201 50.95 47.61 0.55
C ARG A 201 52.18 48.46 0.86
N LEU A 202 53.38 47.93 0.65
CA LEU A 202 54.64 48.66 0.87
C LEU A 202 55.07 49.50 -0.34
N MET A 203 54.46 49.28 -1.52
CA MET A 203 54.79 49.96 -2.77
C MET A 203 53.80 51.06 -3.17
N GLY A 204 52.58 51.06 -2.62
CA GLY A 204 51.56 52.08 -2.88
C GLY A 204 51.20 52.88 -1.62
N ASP A 205 50.94 54.18 -1.78
CA ASP A 205 50.35 54.99 -0.72
C ASP A 205 48.89 54.54 -0.48
N ASP A 206 48.53 54.25 0.78
CA ASP A 206 47.16 53.94 1.25
C ASP A 206 46.46 52.69 0.64
N TYR A 207 47.20 51.65 0.27
CA TYR A 207 46.60 50.41 -0.25
C TYR A 207 45.94 49.56 0.87
N ILE A 208 44.60 49.40 0.80
CA ILE A 208 43.82 48.50 1.65
C ILE A 208 43.53 47.21 0.88
N SER A 209 43.83 46.06 1.48
CA SER A 209 43.51 44.76 0.89
C SER A 209 42.55 43.96 1.78
N ILE A 210 41.52 43.36 1.17
CA ILE A 210 40.57 42.46 1.83
C ILE A 210 40.68 41.09 1.15
N TYR A 211 40.91 40.04 1.93
CA TYR A 211 41.06 38.68 1.41
C TYR A 211 40.68 37.63 2.46
N GLU A 212 40.28 36.45 2.00
CA GLU A 212 40.00 35.31 2.87
C GLU A 212 41.23 34.40 2.98
N MET A 213 41.47 33.89 4.18
CA MET A 213 42.52 32.91 4.46
C MET A 213 42.18 32.09 5.71
N GLU A 214 43.05 31.16 6.07
CA GLU A 214 42.95 30.48 7.36
C GLU A 214 43.92 31.08 8.37
N TYR A 215 43.45 31.29 9.60
CA TYR A 215 44.25 31.73 10.75
C TYR A 215 44.64 30.52 11.59
N LEU A 216 45.92 30.41 11.96
CA LEU A 216 46.46 29.28 12.71
C LEU A 216 46.50 29.58 14.21
N GLN A 217 45.78 28.78 15.00
CA GLN A 217 45.80 28.87 16.46
C GLN A 217 46.95 28.08 17.10
N LYS A 218 47.22 28.31 18.39
CA LYS A 218 48.20 27.57 19.20
C LYS A 218 47.93 26.05 19.25
N SER A 219 46.66 25.66 19.21
CA SER A 219 46.23 24.25 19.18
C SER A 219 46.56 23.53 17.86
N GLY A 220 46.91 24.29 16.81
CA GLY A 220 47.01 23.80 15.44
C GLY A 220 45.69 23.83 14.67
N GLU A 221 44.59 24.23 15.30
CA GLU A 221 43.30 24.44 14.64
C GLU A 221 43.37 25.62 13.67
N ARG A 222 42.67 25.48 12.54
CA ARG A 222 42.60 26.48 11.48
C ARG A 222 41.22 27.10 11.46
N ILE A 223 41.14 28.43 11.56
CA ILE A 223 39.89 29.18 11.51
C ILE A 223 39.82 29.93 10.18
N PRO A 224 38.74 29.82 9.41
CA PRO A 224 38.55 30.66 8.23
C PRO A 224 38.31 32.11 8.67
N VAL A 225 39.11 33.03 8.13
CA VAL A 225 39.07 34.45 8.44
C VAL A 225 39.04 35.32 7.19
N GLU A 226 38.40 36.47 7.31
CA GLU A 226 38.49 37.59 6.38
C GLU A 226 39.45 38.62 6.98
N VAL A 227 40.51 38.95 6.25
CA VAL A 227 41.58 39.84 6.71
C VAL A 227 41.52 41.14 5.94
N CYS A 228 41.31 42.24 6.64
CA CYS A 228 41.50 43.59 6.14
C CYS A 228 42.83 44.13 6.64
N SER A 229 43.71 44.58 5.75
CA SER A 229 45.04 45.09 6.11
C SER A 229 45.29 46.46 5.50
N SER A 230 45.85 47.38 6.28
CA SER A 230 46.22 48.73 5.84
C SER A 230 47.62 49.12 6.36
N PRO A 231 48.41 49.91 5.60
CA PRO A 231 49.67 50.44 6.09
C PRO A 231 49.44 51.40 7.27
N VAL A 232 50.41 51.46 8.18
CA VAL A 232 50.49 52.48 9.24
C VAL A 232 51.55 53.47 8.83
N ILE A 233 51.16 54.74 8.62
CA ILE A 233 52.03 55.79 8.08
C ILE A 233 52.31 56.82 9.17
N GLU A 234 53.59 57.14 9.38
CA GLU A 234 54.04 58.21 10.27
C GLU A 234 55.03 59.11 9.52
N ASN A 235 54.78 60.42 9.52
CA ASN A 235 55.59 61.42 8.79
C ASN A 235 55.85 61.09 7.30
N GLY A 236 54.87 60.46 6.64
CA GLY A 236 54.98 60.04 5.23
C GLY A 236 55.74 58.74 4.99
N ASN A 237 56.21 58.06 6.04
CA ASN A 237 56.86 56.76 5.94
C ASN A 237 55.96 55.64 6.48
N ILE A 238 55.91 54.51 5.80
CA ILE A 238 55.23 53.31 6.32
C ILE A 238 56.09 52.72 7.44
N ILE A 239 55.53 52.67 8.66
CA ILE A 239 56.21 52.14 9.86
C ILE A 239 55.71 50.76 10.27
N GLY A 240 54.59 50.30 9.69
CA GLY A 240 53.99 49.01 10.03
C GLY A 240 52.73 48.71 9.24
N ILE A 241 52.03 47.65 9.61
CA ILE A 241 50.75 47.24 9.02
C ILE A 241 49.75 46.93 10.13
N LEU A 242 48.55 47.49 9.99
CA LEU A 242 47.38 47.19 10.81
C LEU A 242 46.56 46.09 10.14
N HIS A 243 46.16 45.09 10.92
CA HIS A 243 45.28 44.03 10.49
C HIS A 243 44.01 43.99 11.33
N VAL A 244 42.87 43.87 10.65
CA VAL A 244 41.58 43.51 11.23
C VAL A 244 41.21 42.15 10.68
N VAL A 245 41.14 41.16 11.55
CA VAL A 245 40.90 39.75 11.19
C VAL A 245 39.55 39.32 11.77
N ARG A 246 38.58 39.13 10.87
CA ARG A 246 37.22 38.68 11.19
C ARG A 246 37.09 37.18 10.99
N ASP A 247 36.50 36.51 11.97
CA ASP A 247 36.16 35.09 11.87
C ASP A 247 34.88 34.88 11.07
N ILE A 248 34.97 34.09 9.99
CA ILE A 248 33.86 33.84 9.06
C ILE A 248 33.35 32.39 9.14
N SER A 249 33.64 31.67 10.23
CA SER A 249 33.23 30.27 10.42
C SER A 249 31.72 30.09 10.34
N ILE A 250 30.94 31.00 10.95
CA ILE A 250 29.47 30.96 10.92
C ILE A 250 28.96 31.08 9.47
N ARG A 251 29.52 32.00 8.68
CA ARG A 251 29.13 32.23 7.28
C ARG A 251 29.42 30.99 6.43
N LYS A 252 30.66 30.46 6.51
CA LYS A 252 31.07 29.26 5.75
C LYS A 252 30.26 28.02 6.14
N ASN A 253 29.90 27.86 7.41
CA ASN A 253 29.08 26.74 7.87
C ASN A 253 27.63 26.83 7.36
N ALA A 254 27.06 28.04 7.33
CA ALA A 254 25.72 28.26 6.77
C ALA A 254 25.68 27.99 5.25
N GLU A 255 26.69 28.46 4.51
CA GLU A 255 26.84 28.18 3.07
C GLU A 255 26.94 26.67 2.79
N LYS A 256 27.83 25.96 3.51
CA LYS A 256 27.97 24.50 3.38
C LYS A 256 26.69 23.75 3.73
N ALA A 257 25.98 24.18 4.78
CA ALA A 257 24.71 23.57 5.18
C ALA A 257 23.62 23.78 4.12
N SER A 258 23.57 24.96 3.51
CA SER A 258 22.67 25.28 2.39
C SER A 258 22.97 24.39 1.18
N GLN A 259 24.23 24.32 0.74
CA GLN A 259 24.66 23.45 -0.38
C GLN A 259 24.32 21.98 -0.12
N LYS A 260 24.63 21.46 1.07
CA LYS A 260 24.34 20.07 1.43
C LYS A 260 22.83 19.76 1.44
N THR A 261 22.02 20.76 1.83
CA THR A 261 20.57 20.64 1.83
C THR A 261 20.03 20.63 0.40
N GLU A 262 20.51 21.51 -0.47
CA GLU A 262 20.16 21.53 -1.89
C GLU A 262 20.52 20.21 -2.58
N GLU A 263 21.74 19.71 -2.38
CA GLU A 263 22.18 18.41 -2.93
C GLU A 263 21.31 17.25 -2.44
N LYS A 264 20.93 17.27 -1.16
CA LYS A 264 20.04 16.26 -0.58
C LYS A 264 18.65 16.31 -1.24
N TYR A 265 18.06 17.49 -1.38
CA TYR A 265 16.76 17.64 -2.05
C TYR A 265 16.82 17.19 -3.51
N ARG A 266 17.83 17.63 -4.26
CA ARG A 266 18.05 17.21 -5.65
C ARG A 266 18.10 15.69 -5.76
N ARG A 267 18.87 15.01 -4.88
CA ARG A 267 18.93 13.54 -4.88
C ARG A 267 17.58 12.87 -4.57
N ILE A 268 16.78 13.43 -3.67
CA ILE A 268 15.46 12.87 -3.33
C ILE A 268 14.52 12.97 -4.53
N VAL A 269 14.47 14.14 -5.19
CA VAL A 269 13.61 14.39 -6.35
C VAL A 269 14.04 13.54 -7.55
N GLU A 270 15.33 13.50 -7.86
CA GLU A 270 15.86 12.80 -9.03
C GLU A 270 15.79 11.27 -8.91
N ASN A 271 15.90 10.72 -7.69
CA ASN A 271 15.84 9.26 -7.45
C ASN A 271 14.48 8.78 -6.96
N ALA A 272 13.45 9.64 -6.93
CA ALA A 272 12.11 9.20 -6.62
C ALA A 272 11.61 8.22 -7.70
N ASN A 273 11.03 7.08 -7.30
CA ASN A 273 10.35 6.15 -8.20
C ASN A 273 8.94 6.66 -8.60
N SER A 274 8.81 7.97 -8.77
CA SER A 274 7.60 8.66 -9.16
C SER A 274 7.98 9.76 -10.14
N ILE A 275 7.08 10.02 -11.08
CA ILE A 275 7.20 11.18 -11.97
C ILE A 275 7.00 12.41 -11.10
N ILE A 276 7.92 13.36 -11.15
CA ILE A 276 7.75 14.67 -10.55
C ILE A 276 7.89 15.67 -11.67
N ILE A 277 6.84 16.46 -11.91
CA ILE A 277 6.79 17.45 -12.96
C ILE A 277 6.27 18.78 -12.41
N GLU A 278 6.89 19.86 -12.85
CA GLU A 278 6.49 21.23 -12.55
C GLU A 278 6.06 21.88 -13.85
N PHE A 279 4.92 22.58 -13.85
CA PHE A 279 4.46 23.35 -15.00
C PHE A 279 3.78 24.65 -14.57
N GLY A 280 3.91 25.66 -15.42
CA GLY A 280 3.31 26.97 -15.20
C GLY A 280 1.79 26.96 -15.39
N THR A 281 1.14 28.06 -15.03
CA THR A 281 -0.32 28.26 -15.15
C THR A 281 -0.86 28.22 -16.59
N LYS A 282 0.02 28.23 -17.60
CA LYS A 282 -0.33 28.04 -19.02
C LYS A 282 -0.07 26.63 -19.54
N GLY A 283 0.31 25.70 -18.65
CA GLY A 283 0.62 24.31 -19.01
C GLY A 283 2.03 24.11 -19.59
N ASN A 284 2.88 25.13 -19.60
CA ASN A 284 4.27 24.99 -20.03
C ASN A 284 5.10 24.27 -18.96
N ILE A 285 5.78 23.19 -19.34
CA ILE A 285 6.60 22.40 -18.42
C ILE A 285 7.84 23.21 -18.01
N LEU A 286 8.02 23.40 -16.70
CA LEU A 286 9.16 24.10 -16.11
C LEU A 286 10.29 23.12 -15.79
N SER A 287 9.94 21.95 -15.24
CA SER A 287 10.91 20.92 -14.89
C SER A 287 10.27 19.53 -14.82
N MET A 288 11.08 18.50 -14.95
CA MET A 288 10.71 17.11 -14.67
C MET A 288 11.94 16.37 -14.14
N ASN A 289 11.75 15.49 -13.15
CA ASN A 289 12.84 14.67 -12.62
C ASN A 289 13.32 13.60 -13.62
N ALA A 290 14.53 13.07 -13.40
CA ALA A 290 15.14 12.06 -14.26
C ALA A 290 14.29 10.79 -14.42
N TYR A 291 13.58 10.38 -13.36
CA TYR A 291 12.64 9.27 -13.45
C TYR A 291 11.53 9.55 -14.47
N GLY A 292 10.89 10.72 -14.40
CA GLY A 292 9.83 11.13 -15.33
C GLY A 292 10.31 11.23 -16.77
N LEU A 293 11.48 11.85 -16.99
CA LEU A 293 12.10 11.97 -18.31
C LEU A 293 12.35 10.58 -18.94
N ASN A 294 12.95 9.67 -18.17
CA ASN A 294 13.18 8.29 -18.59
C ASN A 294 11.87 7.52 -18.83
N PHE A 295 10.86 7.72 -17.99
CA PHE A 295 9.56 7.07 -18.09
C PHE A 295 8.81 7.47 -19.37
N PHE A 296 8.77 8.77 -19.69
CA PHE A 296 8.10 9.28 -20.89
C PHE A 296 8.98 9.24 -22.15
N GLY A 297 10.30 9.10 -22.00
CA GLY A 297 11.25 8.99 -23.11
C GLY A 297 11.64 10.31 -23.76
N TYR A 298 11.48 11.44 -23.05
CA TYR A 298 11.88 12.77 -23.53
C TYR A 298 13.22 13.20 -22.91
N SER A 299 14.02 13.96 -23.66
CA SER A 299 15.14 14.68 -23.06
C SER A 299 14.65 15.93 -22.31
N LYS A 300 15.47 16.45 -21.39
CA LYS A 300 15.14 17.67 -20.65
C LYS A 300 14.95 18.85 -21.60
N GLU A 301 15.78 18.95 -22.63
CA GLU A 301 15.78 20.03 -23.63
C GLU A 301 14.54 19.98 -24.54
N GLU A 302 13.99 18.79 -24.78
CA GLU A 302 12.77 18.61 -25.57
C GLU A 302 11.51 18.93 -24.76
N LEU A 303 11.53 18.62 -23.46
CA LEU A 303 10.35 18.67 -22.61
C LEU A 303 10.19 20.03 -21.91
N VAL A 304 11.28 20.62 -21.43
CA VAL A 304 11.21 21.92 -20.74
C VAL A 304 10.80 23.01 -21.72
N GLY A 305 9.73 23.73 -21.38
CA GLY A 305 9.09 24.74 -22.22
C GLY A 305 7.99 24.20 -23.14
N ALA A 306 7.88 22.88 -23.30
CA ALA A 306 6.78 22.28 -24.06
C ALA A 306 5.45 22.36 -23.30
N ASP A 307 4.33 22.24 -24.02
CA ASP A 307 2.99 22.15 -23.42
C ASP A 307 2.77 20.75 -22.83
N ILE A 308 2.22 20.68 -21.62
CA ILE A 308 1.87 19.46 -20.91
C ILE A 308 0.98 18.50 -21.72
N ALA A 309 0.22 19.01 -22.68
CA ALA A 309 -0.58 18.22 -23.63
C ALA A 309 0.26 17.21 -24.43
N VAL A 310 1.58 17.39 -24.55
CA VAL A 310 2.47 16.41 -25.19
C VAL A 310 2.47 15.05 -24.49
N LEU A 311 2.12 15.02 -23.20
CA LEU A 311 2.00 13.80 -22.39
C LEU A 311 0.60 13.21 -22.41
N ILE A 312 -0.35 13.83 -23.10
CA ILE A 312 -1.76 13.42 -23.13
C ILE A 312 -2.11 12.96 -24.57
N PRO A 313 -2.83 11.83 -24.76
CA PRO A 313 -3.31 11.42 -26.07
C PRO A 313 -4.12 12.53 -26.76
N SER A 314 -3.89 12.74 -28.07
CA SER A 314 -4.49 13.88 -28.79
C SER A 314 -6.03 13.86 -28.81
N LYS A 315 -6.64 15.07 -28.87
CA LYS A 315 -8.08 15.41 -28.80
C LYS A 315 -9.06 14.64 -29.72
N SER A 316 -8.62 13.72 -30.57
CA SER A 316 -9.52 12.98 -31.47
C SER A 316 -10.32 11.84 -30.81
N GLU A 317 -9.99 11.43 -29.58
CA GLU A 317 -10.62 10.25 -28.95
C GLU A 317 -11.31 10.50 -27.59
N ILE A 318 -10.99 11.59 -26.88
CA ILE A 318 -11.55 11.88 -25.55
C ILE A 318 -11.97 13.35 -25.55
N GLY A 319 -13.28 13.60 -25.51
CA GLY A 319 -13.87 14.93 -25.72
C GLY A 319 -13.27 16.02 -24.81
N LYS A 320 -12.90 17.14 -25.45
CA LYS A 320 -12.63 18.47 -24.87
C LYS A 320 -11.88 18.52 -23.53
N LEU A 321 -10.57 18.35 -23.57
CA LEU A 321 -9.69 19.01 -22.60
C LEU A 321 -8.60 19.75 -23.40
N ASP A 322 -8.70 21.08 -23.49
CA ASP A 322 -7.54 21.92 -23.78
C ASP A 322 -6.56 21.82 -22.60
N SER A 323 -5.25 21.89 -22.83
CA SER A 323 -4.26 21.97 -21.74
C SER A 323 -4.59 23.12 -20.78
N ILE A 324 -5.12 24.20 -21.33
CA ILE A 324 -5.65 25.35 -20.59
C ILE A 324 -6.85 24.96 -19.72
N ASP A 325 -7.86 24.27 -20.26
CA ASP A 325 -9.04 23.83 -19.47
C ASP A 325 -8.64 22.86 -18.34
N PHE A 326 -7.66 21.99 -18.58
CA PHE A 326 -7.13 21.07 -17.57
C PHE A 326 -6.42 21.82 -16.44
N VAL A 327 -5.54 22.77 -16.79
CA VAL A 327 -4.80 23.58 -15.83
C VAL A 327 -5.73 24.54 -15.08
N GLU A 328 -6.67 25.18 -15.76
CA GLU A 328 -7.70 26.03 -15.15
C GLU A 328 -8.58 25.24 -14.18
N ASN A 329 -8.99 24.02 -14.53
CA ASN A 329 -9.73 23.17 -13.60
C ASN A 329 -8.89 22.82 -12.36
N LEU A 330 -7.60 22.50 -12.52
CA LEU A 330 -6.70 22.22 -11.40
C LEU A 330 -6.50 23.44 -10.48
N ILE A 331 -6.41 24.64 -11.06
CA ILE A 331 -6.29 25.90 -10.31
C ILE A 331 -7.60 26.22 -9.57
N ASN A 332 -8.74 26.03 -10.22
CA ASN A 332 -10.06 26.36 -9.65
C ASN A 332 -10.55 25.35 -8.61
N THR A 333 -9.98 24.15 -8.55
CA THR A 333 -10.31 23.09 -7.59
C THR A 333 -9.27 22.96 -6.47
N ALA A 334 -8.56 24.06 -6.17
CA ALA A 334 -7.47 24.16 -5.20
C ALA A 334 -7.89 23.86 -3.74
N GLU A 335 -8.27 22.62 -3.45
CA GLU A 335 -8.08 21.99 -2.15
C GLU A 335 -6.68 21.35 -2.10
N GLU A 336 -6.15 21.11 -0.90
CA GLU A 336 -4.73 20.79 -0.67
C GLU A 336 -4.16 19.59 -1.48
N HIS A 337 -4.99 18.74 -2.11
CA HIS A 337 -4.56 17.59 -2.90
C HIS A 337 -5.57 17.21 -3.99
N ASN A 338 -5.54 17.86 -5.15
CA ASN A 338 -6.38 17.41 -6.26
C ASN A 338 -5.76 16.15 -6.91
N VAL A 339 -6.50 15.05 -6.85
CA VAL A 339 -6.10 13.75 -7.39
C VAL A 339 -6.87 13.44 -8.66
N ASN A 340 -6.15 13.06 -9.72
CA ASN A 340 -6.78 12.64 -10.96
C ASN A 340 -6.08 11.41 -11.56
N ILE A 341 -6.85 10.61 -12.30
CA ILE A 341 -6.34 9.47 -13.05
C ILE A 341 -6.65 9.72 -14.51
N ASN A 342 -5.64 9.78 -15.35
CA ASN A 342 -5.81 9.92 -16.79
C ASN A 342 -4.85 9.03 -17.58
N GLU A 343 -5.21 8.79 -18.84
CA GLU A 343 -4.35 8.14 -19.81
C GLU A 343 -3.33 9.16 -20.33
N ASN A 344 -2.08 8.75 -20.41
CA ASN A 344 -0.93 9.53 -20.88
C ASN A 344 -0.24 8.78 -22.01
N ILE A 345 0.57 9.49 -22.78
CA ILE A 345 1.31 8.94 -23.93
C ILE A 345 2.80 9.24 -23.79
N LYS A 346 3.62 8.21 -23.99
CA LYS A 346 5.08 8.32 -24.05
C LYS A 346 5.51 8.76 -25.46
N LYS A 347 6.76 9.22 -25.60
CA LYS A 347 7.32 9.65 -26.89
C LYS A 347 7.25 8.58 -27.99
N ASN A 348 7.34 7.30 -27.62
CA ASN A 348 7.24 6.17 -28.54
C ASN A 348 5.78 5.81 -28.95
N GLY A 349 4.78 6.54 -28.44
CA GLY A 349 3.36 6.28 -28.69
C GLY A 349 2.70 5.27 -27.75
N GLU A 350 3.44 4.67 -26.81
CA GLU A 350 2.89 3.78 -25.79
C GLU A 350 1.96 4.55 -24.85
N ARG A 351 0.76 4.02 -24.61
CA ARG A 351 -0.20 4.59 -23.66
C ARG A 351 0.01 4.02 -22.27
N CYS A 352 -0.07 4.87 -21.27
CA CYS A 352 0.03 4.51 -19.86
C CYS A 352 -1.07 5.19 -19.05
N TRP A 353 -1.43 4.61 -17.92
CA TRP A 353 -2.36 5.20 -16.97
C TRP A 353 -1.59 5.74 -15.78
N ILE A 354 -1.71 7.04 -15.52
CA ILE A 354 -1.01 7.69 -14.41
C ILE A 354 -2.02 8.17 -13.38
N TYR A 355 -1.73 7.85 -12.12
CA TYR A 355 -2.35 8.48 -10.96
C TYR A 355 -1.54 9.73 -10.59
N TRP A 356 -2.18 10.89 -10.66
CA TRP A 356 -1.56 12.18 -10.38
C TRP A 356 -2.07 12.77 -9.07
N THR A 357 -1.14 13.29 -8.28
CA THR A 357 -1.43 14.21 -7.17
C THR A 357 -0.87 15.57 -7.55
N ASN A 358 -1.72 16.58 -7.62
CA ASN A 358 -1.35 17.93 -8.08
C ASN A 358 -1.45 18.92 -6.93
N LYS A 359 -0.41 19.74 -6.77
CA LYS A 359 -0.35 20.78 -5.75
C LYS A 359 -0.02 22.13 -6.39
N PRO A 360 -0.93 23.13 -6.30
CA PRO A 360 -0.62 24.49 -6.73
C PRO A 360 0.38 25.11 -5.74
N ILE A 361 1.36 25.82 -6.28
CA ILE A 361 2.28 26.66 -5.51
C ILE A 361 1.80 28.09 -5.64
N ILE A 362 1.62 28.74 -4.49
CA ILE A 362 1.02 30.06 -4.36
C ILE A 362 2.14 31.07 -4.14
N GLY A 363 2.17 32.13 -4.94
CA GLY A 363 3.09 33.26 -4.80
C GLY A 363 2.76 34.16 -3.61
N GLU A 364 3.60 35.16 -3.35
CA GLU A 364 3.41 36.09 -2.22
C GLU A 364 2.10 36.90 -2.31
N GLY A 365 1.56 37.11 -3.51
CA GLY A 365 0.31 37.84 -3.73
C GLY A 365 -0.97 36.99 -3.64
N GLY A 366 -0.86 35.68 -3.38
CA GLY A 366 -2.00 34.76 -3.29
C GLY A 366 -2.41 34.13 -4.63
N GLU A 367 -1.76 34.46 -5.74
CA GLU A 367 -1.94 33.83 -7.04
C GLU A 367 -1.17 32.50 -7.17
N VAL A 368 -1.72 31.56 -7.94
CA VAL A 368 -0.99 30.34 -8.31
C VAL A 368 0.09 30.70 -9.32
N ILE A 369 1.34 30.34 -9.04
CA ILE A 369 2.50 30.61 -9.91
C ILE A 369 2.91 29.37 -10.72
N GLU A 370 2.79 28.18 -10.13
CA GLU A 370 3.15 26.90 -10.74
C GLU A 370 2.34 25.77 -10.11
N ILE A 371 2.36 24.60 -10.74
CA ILE A 371 1.75 23.38 -10.24
C ILE A 371 2.83 22.30 -10.20
N VAL A 372 2.97 21.66 -9.03
CA VAL A 372 3.82 20.49 -8.84
C VAL A 372 2.92 19.26 -8.89
N SER A 373 3.21 18.34 -9.80
CA SER A 373 2.46 17.09 -9.96
C SER A 373 3.34 15.88 -9.75
N ILE A 374 2.85 14.96 -8.91
CA ILE A 374 3.50 13.67 -8.65
C ILE A 374 2.68 12.57 -9.32
N GLY A 375 3.29 11.86 -10.25
CA GLY A 375 2.68 10.79 -11.05
C GLY A 375 3.18 9.41 -10.66
N THR A 376 2.25 8.47 -10.49
CA THR A 376 2.52 7.04 -10.29
C THR A 376 1.89 6.22 -11.42
N ASP A 377 2.69 5.35 -12.06
CA ASP A 377 2.20 4.45 -13.10
C ASP A 377 1.31 3.35 -12.51
N ILE A 378 0.05 3.31 -12.96
CA ILE A 378 -0.95 2.31 -12.58
C ILE A 378 -1.41 1.45 -13.77
N THR A 379 -0.69 1.50 -14.90
CA THR A 379 -1.02 0.78 -16.15
C THR A 379 -1.17 -0.72 -15.91
N LYS A 380 -0.22 -1.32 -15.18
CA LYS A 380 -0.27 -2.75 -14.83
C LYS A 380 -1.53 -3.10 -14.05
N ASN A 381 -1.92 -2.27 -13.07
CA ASN A 381 -3.11 -2.49 -12.26
C ASN A 381 -4.39 -2.39 -13.10
N LYS A 382 -4.48 -1.39 -13.97
CA LYS A 382 -5.61 -1.24 -14.91
C LYS A 382 -5.72 -2.42 -15.87
N ASN A 383 -4.60 -2.88 -16.44
CA ASN A 383 -4.57 -4.04 -17.33
C ASN A 383 -5.01 -5.32 -16.62
N ILE A 384 -4.55 -5.55 -15.39
CA ILE A 384 -4.98 -6.72 -14.58
C ILE A 384 -6.48 -6.64 -14.29
N GLN A 385 -7.00 -5.48 -13.91
CA GLN A 385 -8.44 -5.30 -13.68
C GLN A 385 -9.26 -5.55 -14.96
N SER A 386 -8.81 -5.05 -16.11
CA SER A 386 -9.48 -5.27 -17.39
C SER A 386 -9.46 -6.75 -17.79
N LEU A 387 -8.30 -7.42 -17.68
CA LEU A 387 -8.16 -8.84 -17.96
C LEU A 387 -9.04 -9.69 -17.03
N LEU A 388 -9.12 -9.33 -15.74
CA LEU A 388 -10.00 -10.01 -14.79
C LEU A 388 -11.46 -9.86 -15.19
N LYS A 389 -11.88 -8.64 -15.54
CA LYS A 389 -13.25 -8.34 -15.99
C LYS A 389 -13.62 -9.06 -17.28
N ASP A 390 -12.70 -9.12 -18.24
CA ASP A 390 -12.91 -9.83 -19.51
C ASP A 390 -12.92 -11.35 -19.31
N SER A 391 -12.08 -11.88 -18.43
CA SER A 391 -12.10 -13.28 -18.02
C SER A 391 -13.41 -13.63 -17.32
N GLU A 392 -13.89 -12.79 -16.40
CA GLU A 392 -15.17 -12.96 -15.71
C GLU A 392 -16.34 -12.92 -16.70
N ARG A 393 -16.34 -11.99 -17.66
CA ARG A 393 -17.34 -11.94 -18.73
C ARG A 393 -17.34 -13.20 -19.58
N LYS A 394 -16.17 -13.70 -19.98
CA LYS A 394 -16.05 -14.96 -20.75
C LYS A 394 -16.54 -16.15 -19.94
N PHE A 395 -16.16 -16.24 -18.66
CA PHE A 395 -16.64 -17.28 -17.76
C PHE A 395 -18.16 -17.25 -17.62
N ARG A 396 -18.74 -16.07 -17.31
CA ARG A 396 -20.19 -15.89 -17.20
C ARG A 396 -20.91 -16.28 -18.49
N ALA A 397 -20.39 -15.86 -19.64
CA ALA A 397 -20.97 -16.21 -20.93
C ALA A 397 -20.98 -17.73 -21.19
N LEU A 398 -19.89 -18.45 -20.89
CA LEU A 398 -19.83 -19.90 -21.07
C LEU A 398 -20.64 -20.67 -20.03
N PHE A 399 -20.60 -20.21 -18.78
CA PHE A 399 -21.27 -20.85 -17.66
C PHE A 399 -22.79 -20.70 -17.75
N ASP A 400 -23.30 -19.49 -17.98
CA ASP A 400 -24.73 -19.18 -17.93
C ASP A 400 -25.47 -19.51 -19.23
N ASN A 401 -24.80 -19.60 -20.39
CA ASN A 401 -25.40 -20.03 -21.66
C ASN A 401 -25.21 -21.52 -21.97
N SER A 402 -24.70 -22.31 -21.01
CA SER A 402 -24.63 -23.76 -21.17
C SER A 402 -26.02 -24.38 -21.13
N ASN A 403 -26.30 -25.33 -22.03
CA ASN A 403 -27.51 -26.16 -22.01
C ASN A 403 -27.43 -27.34 -21.02
N HIS A 404 -26.37 -27.38 -20.21
CA HIS A 404 -26.21 -28.35 -19.13
C HIS A 404 -26.34 -27.65 -17.79
N LEU A 405 -26.82 -28.39 -16.80
CA LEU A 405 -26.77 -27.97 -15.41
C LEU A 405 -25.30 -27.93 -15.00
N ILE A 406 -24.80 -26.80 -14.49
CA ILE A 406 -23.43 -26.69 -13.96
C ILE A 406 -23.52 -26.18 -12.53
N ILE A 407 -22.98 -26.97 -11.59
CA ILE A 407 -22.98 -26.65 -10.17
C ILE A 407 -21.56 -26.80 -9.61
N PHE A 408 -21.08 -25.76 -8.92
CA PHE A 408 -19.89 -25.80 -8.10
C PHE A 408 -20.27 -26.04 -6.64
N LEU A 409 -19.62 -27.02 -6.02
CA LEU A 409 -19.82 -27.37 -4.62
C LEU A 409 -18.49 -27.26 -3.85
N ASN A 410 -18.58 -26.94 -2.56
CA ASN A 410 -17.45 -27.15 -1.66
C ASN A 410 -17.28 -28.65 -1.31
N MET A 411 -16.24 -28.98 -0.54
CA MET A 411 -15.96 -30.36 -0.14
C MET A 411 -17.03 -30.99 0.78
N SER A 412 -17.94 -30.21 1.36
CA SER A 412 -19.09 -30.72 2.14
C SER A 412 -20.38 -30.86 1.32
N GLY A 413 -20.33 -30.61 0.00
CA GLY A 413 -21.48 -30.70 -0.90
C GLY A 413 -22.42 -29.49 -0.87
N LYS A 414 -21.98 -28.37 -0.29
CA LYS A 414 -22.72 -27.10 -0.26
C LYS A 414 -22.54 -26.36 -1.58
N ILE A 415 -23.63 -25.86 -2.15
CA ILE A 415 -23.65 -25.15 -3.44
C ILE A 415 -22.98 -23.79 -3.28
N LEU A 416 -21.90 -23.57 -4.03
CA LEU A 416 -21.17 -22.30 -4.07
C LEU A 416 -21.57 -21.47 -5.29
N GLU A 417 -21.83 -22.13 -6.41
CA GLU A 417 -22.24 -21.47 -7.64
C GLU A 417 -23.07 -22.43 -8.51
N ILE A 418 -24.02 -21.87 -9.25
CA ILE A 418 -24.95 -22.59 -10.12
C ILE A 418 -25.26 -21.71 -11.33
N ASN A 419 -25.36 -22.31 -12.52
CA ASN A 419 -25.61 -21.57 -13.75
C ASN A 419 -27.10 -21.27 -13.96
N ASN A 420 -27.38 -20.28 -14.82
CA ASN A 420 -28.75 -19.86 -15.13
C ASN A 420 -29.64 -20.99 -15.64
N PHE A 421 -29.13 -21.87 -16.50
CA PHE A 421 -29.88 -23.04 -16.97
C PHE A 421 -30.36 -23.94 -15.82
N ALA A 422 -29.47 -24.26 -14.87
CA ALA A 422 -29.82 -25.08 -13.71
C ALA A 422 -30.86 -24.41 -12.80
N CYS A 423 -30.77 -23.09 -12.60
CA CYS A 423 -31.79 -22.34 -11.86
C CYS A 423 -33.16 -22.40 -12.55
N GLN A 424 -33.18 -22.23 -13.88
CA GLN A 424 -34.42 -22.27 -14.68
C GLN A 424 -35.07 -23.65 -14.65
N ILE A 425 -34.31 -24.72 -14.91
CA ILE A 425 -34.85 -26.08 -14.98
C ILE A 425 -35.30 -26.59 -13.61
N LEU A 426 -34.62 -26.21 -12.52
CA LEU A 426 -35.00 -26.60 -11.16
C LEU A 426 -36.04 -25.65 -10.52
N GLY A 427 -36.29 -24.48 -11.12
CA GLY A 427 -37.26 -23.49 -10.62
C GLY A 427 -36.82 -22.73 -9.37
N TYR A 428 -35.51 -22.57 -9.14
CA TYR A 428 -34.95 -21.80 -8.02
C TYR A 428 -34.34 -20.48 -8.49
N GLN A 429 -34.46 -19.44 -7.66
CA GLN A 429 -33.58 -18.27 -7.81
C GLN A 429 -32.20 -18.59 -7.26
N LYS A 430 -31.16 -17.95 -7.83
CA LYS A 430 -29.76 -18.23 -7.47
C LYS A 430 -29.52 -18.01 -5.98
N GLU A 431 -30.06 -16.95 -5.41
CA GLU A 431 -29.90 -16.58 -3.99
C GLU A 431 -30.57 -17.60 -3.05
N GLU A 432 -31.59 -18.33 -3.52
CA GLU A 432 -32.33 -19.31 -2.72
C GLU A 432 -31.65 -20.69 -2.64
N ILE A 433 -30.75 -20.98 -3.58
CA ILE A 433 -30.12 -22.29 -3.75
C ILE A 433 -28.63 -22.28 -3.37
N ILE A 434 -27.97 -21.13 -3.49
CA ILE A 434 -26.60 -20.94 -3.02
C ILE A 434 -26.57 -21.17 -1.50
N GLY A 435 -25.60 -21.98 -1.06
CA GLY A 435 -25.47 -22.36 0.33
C GLY A 435 -26.34 -23.55 0.77
N LYS A 436 -27.27 -24.05 -0.05
CA LYS A 436 -27.94 -25.32 0.26
C LYS A 436 -27.02 -26.49 0.03
N ASN A 437 -27.26 -27.61 0.72
CA ASN A 437 -26.58 -28.85 0.40
C ASN A 437 -27.21 -29.46 -0.85
N ILE A 438 -26.40 -29.98 -1.78
CA ILE A 438 -26.89 -30.62 -3.01
C ILE A 438 -27.86 -31.78 -2.74
N LYS A 439 -27.78 -32.41 -1.56
CA LYS A 439 -28.72 -33.47 -1.14
C LYS A 439 -30.16 -33.01 -0.98
N GLU A 440 -30.36 -31.73 -0.65
CA GLU A 440 -31.70 -31.15 -0.50
C GLU A 440 -32.45 -31.07 -1.83
N LEU A 441 -31.72 -31.16 -2.94
CA LEU A 441 -32.29 -31.22 -4.28
C LEU A 441 -32.64 -32.65 -4.71
N SER A 442 -32.47 -33.67 -3.87
CA SER A 442 -32.86 -35.04 -4.21
C SER A 442 -33.87 -35.57 -3.20
N SER A 443 -34.68 -36.55 -3.60
CA SER A 443 -35.62 -37.18 -2.67
C SER A 443 -34.86 -37.90 -1.54
N SER A 444 -35.52 -38.11 -0.40
CA SER A 444 -34.94 -38.76 0.77
C SER A 444 -34.31 -40.12 0.43
N ARG A 445 -34.90 -40.85 -0.52
CA ARG A 445 -34.44 -42.15 -1.04
C ARG A 445 -33.10 -42.08 -1.80
N TYR A 446 -32.78 -40.95 -2.43
CA TYR A 446 -31.53 -40.73 -3.19
C TYR A 446 -30.46 -39.94 -2.41
N SER A 447 -30.79 -39.42 -1.22
CA SER A 447 -29.88 -38.57 -0.43
C SER A 447 -28.61 -39.30 0.05
N GLU A 448 -28.72 -40.59 0.37
CA GLU A 448 -27.57 -41.45 0.74
C GLU A 448 -26.66 -41.74 -0.46
N MET A 449 -27.23 -41.80 -1.68
CA MET A 449 -26.46 -42.04 -2.91
C MET A 449 -25.50 -40.90 -3.21
N ILE A 450 -25.91 -39.66 -2.94
CA ILE A 450 -25.08 -38.47 -3.23
C ILE A 450 -23.77 -38.50 -2.45
N ASN A 451 -23.77 -38.95 -1.19
CA ASN A 451 -22.55 -39.09 -0.38
C ASN A 451 -21.60 -40.10 -1.00
N ARG A 452 -22.10 -41.30 -1.30
CA ARG A 452 -21.31 -42.36 -1.92
C ARG A 452 -20.71 -41.90 -3.25
N ARG A 453 -21.46 -41.15 -4.08
CA ARG A 453 -20.94 -40.60 -5.33
C ARG A 453 -19.90 -39.49 -5.12
N ILE A 454 -20.05 -38.67 -4.09
CA ILE A 454 -19.02 -37.68 -3.70
C ILE A 454 -17.73 -38.41 -3.28
N GLU A 455 -17.83 -39.43 -2.43
CA GLU A 455 -16.69 -40.26 -2.01
C GLU A 455 -16.02 -40.98 -3.19
N GLU A 456 -16.81 -41.53 -4.11
CA GLU A 456 -16.30 -42.11 -5.37
C GLU A 456 -15.54 -41.07 -6.19
N THR A 457 -16.05 -39.84 -6.28
CA THR A 457 -15.37 -38.73 -6.98
C THR A 457 -14.05 -38.35 -6.29
N ILE A 458 -14.01 -38.37 -4.95
CA ILE A 458 -12.77 -38.13 -4.17
C ILE A 458 -11.75 -39.23 -4.44
N LYS A 459 -12.18 -40.48 -4.44
CA LYS A 459 -11.30 -41.63 -4.61
C LYS A 459 -10.75 -41.75 -6.04
N ASN A 460 -11.61 -41.53 -7.04
CA ASN A 460 -11.30 -41.80 -8.45
C ASN A 460 -10.98 -40.52 -9.26
N GLY A 461 -11.13 -39.33 -8.66
CA GLY A 461 -10.99 -38.03 -9.32
C GLY A 461 -12.16 -37.65 -10.25
N HIS A 462 -13.04 -38.59 -10.57
CA HIS A 462 -14.22 -38.41 -11.42
C HIS A 462 -15.34 -39.37 -11.02
N SER A 463 -16.58 -39.02 -11.35
CA SER A 463 -17.73 -39.92 -11.25
C SER A 463 -18.77 -39.64 -12.33
N THR A 464 -19.48 -40.68 -12.75
CA THR A 464 -20.58 -40.58 -13.72
C THR A 464 -21.75 -41.42 -13.23
N TYR A 465 -22.93 -40.82 -13.06
CA TYR A 465 -24.09 -41.54 -12.54
C TYR A 465 -25.40 -40.88 -12.99
N GLU A 466 -26.49 -41.63 -12.93
CA GLU A 466 -27.84 -41.09 -13.13
C GLU A 466 -28.46 -40.75 -11.77
N THR A 467 -29.18 -39.64 -11.69
CA THR A 467 -29.87 -39.21 -10.48
C THR A 467 -31.09 -38.40 -10.82
N GLU A 468 -31.94 -38.15 -9.84
CA GLU A 468 -33.10 -37.28 -9.99
C GLU A 468 -32.93 -36.08 -9.06
N TYR A 469 -33.08 -34.89 -9.65
CA TYR A 469 -33.17 -33.65 -8.90
C TYR A 469 -34.61 -33.14 -8.86
N LEU A 470 -35.05 -32.76 -7.67
CA LEU A 470 -36.35 -32.19 -7.40
C LEU A 470 -36.33 -30.70 -7.72
N THR A 471 -37.33 -30.27 -8.49
CA THR A 471 -37.62 -28.84 -8.64
C THR A 471 -38.15 -28.26 -7.32
N LYS A 472 -38.22 -26.93 -7.24
CA LYS A 472 -38.87 -26.22 -6.11
C LYS A 472 -40.31 -26.67 -5.85
N SER A 473 -41.00 -27.17 -6.87
CA SER A 473 -42.36 -27.72 -6.79
C SER A 473 -42.39 -29.23 -6.50
N ASN A 474 -41.27 -29.83 -6.08
CA ASN A 474 -41.10 -31.27 -5.82
C ASN A 474 -41.36 -32.17 -7.05
N VAL A 475 -41.15 -31.67 -8.26
CA VAL A 475 -41.20 -32.50 -9.47
C VAL A 475 -39.81 -33.10 -9.71
N PRO A 476 -39.66 -34.43 -9.83
CA PRO A 476 -38.37 -35.04 -10.15
C PRO A 476 -38.01 -34.86 -11.62
N ILE A 477 -36.78 -34.44 -11.89
CA ILE A 477 -36.18 -34.37 -13.22
C ILE A 477 -34.96 -35.28 -13.25
N PRO A 478 -34.90 -36.26 -14.18
CA PRO A 478 -33.77 -37.16 -14.29
C PRO A 478 -32.57 -36.49 -14.99
N PHE A 479 -31.41 -36.57 -14.37
CA PHE A 479 -30.14 -36.07 -14.88
C PHE A 479 -29.08 -37.17 -14.95
N GLN A 480 -28.27 -37.14 -16.02
CA GLN A 480 -26.97 -37.79 -16.05
C GLN A 480 -25.91 -36.80 -15.56
N ILE A 481 -25.25 -37.11 -14.44
CA ILE A 481 -24.27 -36.25 -13.79
C ILE A 481 -22.86 -36.75 -14.08
N GLU A 482 -22.00 -35.82 -14.48
CA GLU A 482 -20.55 -35.97 -14.50
C GLU A 482 -19.93 -35.07 -13.42
N GLY A 483 -19.25 -35.69 -12.46
CA GLY A 483 -18.58 -35.01 -11.34
C GLY A 483 -17.07 -35.05 -11.47
N ARG A 484 -16.39 -33.93 -11.19
CA ARG A 484 -14.92 -33.84 -11.08
C ARG A 484 -14.49 -32.97 -9.92
N ILE A 485 -13.25 -33.14 -9.47
CA ILE A 485 -12.58 -32.23 -8.53
C ILE A 485 -11.78 -31.19 -9.33
N LEU A 486 -11.98 -29.92 -9.00
CA LEU A 486 -11.22 -28.78 -9.50
C LEU A 486 -10.32 -28.24 -8.39
N GLU A 487 -9.03 -28.06 -8.72
CA GLU A 487 -8.06 -27.39 -7.85
C GLU A 487 -7.91 -25.93 -8.29
N MET A 488 -8.28 -24.99 -7.41
CA MET A 488 -8.19 -23.55 -7.64
C MET A 488 -7.32 -22.94 -6.53
N GLY A 489 -6.00 -22.94 -6.75
CA GLY A 489 -5.02 -22.58 -5.71
C GLY A 489 -5.11 -23.57 -4.54
N ASP A 490 -5.30 -23.04 -3.32
CA ASP A 490 -5.42 -23.87 -2.10
C ASP A 490 -6.83 -24.45 -1.89
N LYS A 491 -7.80 -24.15 -2.77
CA LYS A 491 -9.18 -24.60 -2.65
C LYS A 491 -9.47 -25.75 -3.59
N ARG A 492 -10.05 -26.82 -3.04
CA ARG A 492 -10.64 -27.93 -3.79
C ARG A 492 -12.16 -27.77 -3.84
N LEU A 493 -12.70 -27.84 -5.05
CA LEU A 493 -14.14 -27.74 -5.32
C LEU A 493 -14.59 -28.95 -6.12
N PHE A 494 -15.85 -29.34 -5.99
CA PHE A 494 -16.49 -30.24 -6.94
C PHE A 494 -17.19 -29.43 -8.02
N ILE A 495 -17.00 -29.80 -9.27
CA ILE A 495 -17.88 -29.39 -10.37
C ILE A 495 -18.76 -30.57 -10.75
N LYS A 496 -20.06 -30.32 -10.89
CA LYS A 496 -21.04 -31.27 -11.42
C LYS A 496 -21.67 -30.68 -12.67
N ILE A 497 -21.56 -31.43 -13.77
CA ILE A 497 -22.24 -31.12 -15.03
C ILE A 497 -23.35 -32.14 -15.21
N GLY A 498 -24.59 -31.66 -15.37
CA GLY A 498 -25.77 -32.50 -15.52
C GLY A 498 -26.43 -32.32 -16.86
N THR A 499 -26.71 -33.44 -17.53
CA THR A 499 -27.52 -33.48 -18.76
C THR A 499 -28.90 -33.98 -18.42
N ASP A 500 -29.94 -33.23 -18.76
CA ASP A 500 -31.33 -33.67 -18.65
C ASP A 500 -31.56 -34.86 -19.60
N ILE A 501 -32.02 -35.98 -19.06
CA ILE A 501 -32.29 -37.21 -19.81
C ILE A 501 -33.77 -37.58 -19.83
N SER A 502 -34.68 -36.64 -19.54
CA SER A 502 -36.13 -36.86 -19.52
C SER A 502 -36.63 -37.47 -20.83
N MET A 503 -36.26 -36.85 -21.97
CA MET A 503 -36.63 -37.37 -23.29
C MET A 503 -36.12 -38.79 -23.55
N LYS A 504 -34.91 -39.11 -23.05
CA LYS A 504 -34.31 -40.44 -23.18
C LYS A 504 -35.08 -41.48 -22.34
N LYS A 505 -35.42 -41.14 -21.09
CA LYS A 505 -36.20 -42.01 -20.19
C LYS A 505 -37.60 -42.27 -20.75
N GLU A 506 -38.28 -41.24 -21.27
CA GLU A 506 -39.59 -41.40 -21.90
C GLU A 506 -39.53 -42.32 -23.13
N ALA A 507 -38.49 -42.21 -23.96
CA ALA A 507 -38.28 -43.08 -25.11
C ALA A 507 -38.01 -44.54 -24.70
N ASP A 508 -37.12 -44.76 -23.72
CA ASP A 508 -36.82 -46.08 -23.16
C ASP A 508 -38.09 -46.72 -22.57
N GLU A 509 -38.88 -45.96 -21.80
CA GLU A 509 -40.15 -46.44 -21.25
C GLU A 509 -41.16 -46.77 -22.35
N ARG A 510 -41.25 -45.95 -23.41
CA ARG A 510 -42.15 -46.20 -24.53
C ARG A 510 -41.82 -47.51 -25.23
N ILE A 511 -40.54 -47.79 -25.47
CA ILE A 511 -40.07 -49.06 -26.05
C ILE A 511 -40.42 -50.22 -25.10
N LYS A 512 -40.11 -50.10 -23.81
CA LYS A 512 -40.44 -51.13 -22.81
C LYS A 512 -41.94 -51.41 -22.74
N ARG A 513 -42.77 -50.36 -22.84
CA ARG A 513 -44.24 -50.48 -22.88
C ARG A 513 -44.75 -51.15 -24.15
N GLN A 514 -44.09 -50.94 -25.30
CA GLN A 514 -44.49 -51.54 -26.58
C GLN A 514 -44.06 -53.00 -26.76
N PHE A 515 -42.95 -53.42 -26.16
CA PHE A 515 -42.35 -54.73 -26.48
C PHE A 515 -42.34 -55.75 -25.32
N SER A 516 -42.59 -55.33 -24.07
CA SER A 516 -42.73 -56.25 -22.92
C SER A 516 -44.18 -56.66 -22.70
N ASN A 517 -44.45 -57.96 -22.54
CA ASN A 517 -45.77 -58.46 -22.14
C ASN A 517 -46.09 -58.22 -20.65
N PHE A 518 -45.11 -57.74 -19.88
CA PHE A 518 -45.19 -57.55 -18.44
C PHE A 518 -44.97 -56.09 -18.05
N CYS A 519 -45.64 -55.66 -16.97
CA CYS A 519 -45.44 -54.35 -16.37
C CYS A 519 -44.24 -54.39 -15.42
N LEU A 520 -43.07 -54.01 -15.94
CA LEU A 520 -41.81 -54.05 -15.20
C LEU A 520 -41.20 -52.65 -15.07
N GLU A 521 -40.76 -52.31 -13.87
CA GLU A 521 -40.12 -51.04 -13.52
C GLU A 521 -38.63 -51.27 -13.29
N ASP A 522 -37.80 -50.35 -13.76
CA ASP A 522 -36.37 -50.39 -13.47
C ASP A 522 -36.13 -50.12 -11.98
N GLY A 523 -35.16 -50.80 -11.40
CA GLY A 523 -34.84 -50.67 -9.98
C GLY A 523 -35.81 -51.36 -9.02
N ALA A 524 -36.68 -52.23 -9.53
CA ALA A 524 -37.64 -52.99 -8.72
C ALA A 524 -37.15 -54.41 -8.40
N LEU A 525 -37.46 -54.86 -7.19
CA LEU A 525 -37.41 -56.25 -6.77
C LEU A 525 -38.80 -56.86 -6.94
N TYR A 526 -38.89 -57.97 -7.66
CA TYR A 526 -40.09 -58.73 -7.89
C TYR A 526 -40.04 -60.08 -7.19
N PHE A 527 -41.12 -60.43 -6.50
CA PHE A 527 -41.32 -61.77 -5.98
C PHE A 527 -42.31 -62.52 -6.87
N VAL A 528 -41.96 -63.77 -7.19
CA VAL A 528 -42.82 -64.65 -7.99
C VAL A 528 -42.91 -66.00 -7.31
N GLU A 529 -44.11 -66.42 -6.97
CA GLU A 529 -44.32 -67.75 -6.40
C GLU A 529 -43.92 -68.85 -7.38
N LYS A 530 -43.39 -69.95 -6.86
CA LYS A 530 -42.86 -71.09 -7.62
C LYS A 530 -43.90 -71.69 -8.60
N GLN A 531 -45.17 -71.69 -8.22
CA GLN A 531 -46.29 -72.09 -9.08
C GLN A 531 -46.47 -71.20 -10.32
N ASN A 532 -46.07 -69.93 -10.22
CA ASN A 532 -46.12 -68.92 -11.28
C ASN A 532 -44.77 -68.72 -11.98
N ARG A 533 -43.85 -69.69 -11.88
CA ARG A 533 -42.50 -69.62 -12.47
C ARG A 533 -42.48 -69.27 -13.96
N ALA A 534 -43.50 -69.65 -14.72
CA ALA A 534 -43.63 -69.29 -16.13
C ALA A 534 -43.67 -67.77 -16.36
N ILE A 535 -44.27 -67.02 -15.43
CA ILE A 535 -44.34 -65.54 -15.47
C ILE A 535 -42.95 -64.93 -15.24
N ALA A 536 -42.21 -65.42 -14.24
CA ALA A 536 -40.83 -64.96 -13.97
C ALA A 536 -39.90 -65.19 -15.18
N LEU A 537 -39.98 -66.37 -15.79
CA LEU A 537 -39.20 -66.70 -16.99
C LEU A 537 -39.62 -65.86 -18.18
N GLY A 538 -40.92 -65.65 -18.41
CA GLY A 538 -41.42 -64.79 -19.48
C GLY A 538 -40.92 -63.34 -19.34
N ALA A 539 -41.05 -62.76 -18.15
CA ALA A 539 -40.59 -61.41 -17.84
C ALA A 539 -39.08 -61.25 -18.05
N PHE A 540 -38.29 -62.23 -17.60
CA PHE A 540 -36.83 -62.23 -17.78
C PHE A 540 -36.44 -62.26 -19.26
N LYS A 541 -37.09 -63.10 -20.07
CA LYS A 541 -36.84 -63.22 -21.51
C LYS A 541 -37.20 -61.95 -22.28
N ASP A 542 -38.35 -61.35 -21.95
CA ASP A 542 -38.80 -60.11 -22.59
C ASP A 542 -37.79 -58.97 -22.33
N LEU A 543 -37.21 -58.91 -21.13
CA LEU A 543 -36.17 -57.92 -20.82
C LEU A 543 -34.87 -58.16 -21.59
N ILE A 544 -34.41 -59.40 -21.76
CA ILE A 544 -33.20 -59.68 -22.57
C ILE A 544 -33.41 -59.25 -24.03
N LYS A 545 -34.62 -59.46 -24.58
CA LYS A 545 -34.98 -58.99 -25.93
C LYS A 545 -35.03 -57.45 -26.05
N LEU A 546 -35.08 -56.74 -24.92
CA LEU A 546 -35.01 -55.29 -24.82
C LEU A 546 -33.60 -54.80 -24.45
N ASP A 547 -32.58 -55.58 -24.81
CA ASP A 547 -31.16 -55.34 -24.55
C ASP A 547 -30.78 -55.27 -23.06
N TYR A 548 -31.54 -55.92 -22.17
CA TYR A 548 -31.09 -56.09 -20.78
C TYR A 548 -30.06 -57.23 -20.68
N ILE A 549 -29.02 -57.00 -19.89
CA ILE A 549 -28.02 -58.01 -19.56
C ILE A 549 -28.64 -59.00 -18.56
N GLY A 550 -29.01 -60.18 -19.05
CA GLY A 550 -29.61 -61.25 -18.26
C GLY A 550 -28.60 -62.01 -17.42
N THR A 551 -28.88 -62.18 -16.12
CA THR A 551 -28.11 -63.04 -15.22
C THR A 551 -29.03 -63.96 -14.42
N VAL A 552 -28.75 -65.27 -14.41
CA VAL A 552 -29.52 -66.26 -13.66
C VAL A 552 -28.67 -66.80 -12.51
N VAL A 553 -29.25 -66.82 -11.30
CA VAL A 553 -28.67 -67.43 -10.11
C VAL A 553 -29.53 -68.61 -9.68
N SER A 554 -29.01 -69.84 -9.75
CA SER A 554 -29.78 -71.06 -9.41
C SER A 554 -28.91 -72.15 -8.78
N ARG A 555 -29.54 -73.20 -8.26
CA ARG A 555 -28.85 -74.45 -7.86
C ARG A 555 -28.90 -75.56 -8.91
N LYS A 556 -29.72 -75.39 -9.95
CA LYS A 556 -29.82 -76.33 -11.07
C LYS A 556 -28.52 -76.37 -11.88
N GLU A 557 -28.35 -77.42 -12.67
CA GLU A 557 -27.27 -77.45 -13.65
C GLU A 557 -27.49 -76.38 -14.73
N GLU A 558 -26.41 -75.80 -15.23
CA GLU A 558 -26.48 -74.75 -16.26
C GLU A 558 -27.21 -75.25 -17.51
N GLU A 559 -26.97 -76.50 -17.92
CA GLU A 559 -27.65 -77.15 -19.04
C GLU A 559 -29.18 -77.19 -18.88
N ASP A 560 -29.68 -77.38 -17.66
CA ASP A 560 -31.12 -77.42 -17.40
C ASP A 560 -31.75 -76.04 -17.40
N VAL A 561 -30.98 -75.00 -17.04
CA VAL A 561 -31.43 -73.61 -17.14
C VAL A 561 -31.42 -73.14 -18.58
N ARG A 562 -30.40 -73.51 -19.38
CA ARG A 562 -30.31 -73.20 -20.81
C ARG A 562 -31.42 -73.86 -21.65
N LYS A 563 -31.95 -75.02 -21.21
CA LYS A 563 -33.16 -75.62 -21.82
C LYS A 563 -34.43 -74.80 -21.57
N LEU A 564 -34.46 -73.99 -20.50
CA LEU A 564 -35.62 -73.18 -20.12
C LEU A 564 -35.51 -71.74 -20.64
N ILE A 565 -34.30 -71.21 -20.78
CA ILE A 565 -33.99 -69.86 -21.26
C ILE A 565 -33.01 -69.99 -22.43
N GLU A 566 -33.51 -69.80 -23.64
CA GLU A 566 -32.73 -69.95 -24.89
C GLU A 566 -31.95 -68.66 -25.20
N GLU A 567 -32.40 -67.53 -24.67
CA GLU A 567 -31.79 -66.22 -24.79
C GLU A 567 -30.41 -66.16 -24.09
N ASP A 568 -29.48 -65.36 -24.62
CA ASP A 568 -28.13 -65.26 -24.05
C ASP A 568 -28.17 -64.63 -22.64
N HIS A 569 -27.54 -65.32 -21.68
CA HIS A 569 -27.53 -64.92 -20.29
C HIS A 569 -26.29 -65.44 -19.56
N LYS A 570 -25.86 -64.70 -18.54
CA LYS A 570 -24.85 -65.14 -17.58
C LYS A 570 -25.48 -66.10 -16.59
N PHE A 571 -24.76 -67.16 -16.22
CA PHE A 571 -25.22 -68.15 -15.25
C PHE A 571 -24.28 -68.22 -14.05
N TYR A 572 -24.86 -68.20 -12.86
CA TYR A 572 -24.16 -68.39 -11.60
C TYR A 572 -24.84 -69.47 -10.76
N ARG A 573 -24.09 -70.50 -10.41
CA ARG A 573 -24.52 -71.55 -9.51
C ARG A 573 -24.24 -71.18 -8.06
N ILE A 574 -25.28 -71.17 -7.23
CA ILE A 574 -25.10 -70.86 -5.80
C ILE A 574 -24.58 -72.10 -5.04
N SER A 575 -23.45 -71.98 -4.34
CA SER A 575 -22.82 -73.06 -3.58
C SER A 575 -22.06 -72.55 -2.33
N THR A 576 -21.78 -73.45 -1.38
CA THR A 576 -20.97 -73.17 -0.17
C THR A 576 -19.49 -73.53 -0.34
N THR A 577 -19.14 -74.30 -1.36
CA THR A 577 -17.76 -74.73 -1.65
C THR A 577 -17.17 -73.89 -2.77
N PHE A 578 -16.22 -73.02 -2.45
CA PHE A 578 -15.37 -72.36 -3.44
C PHE A 578 -14.44 -73.41 -4.07
N ASN A 579 -14.85 -74.04 -5.17
CA ASN A 579 -13.91 -74.76 -6.01
C ASN A 579 -13.36 -73.77 -7.04
N ASN A 580 -12.11 -73.35 -6.84
CA ASN A 580 -11.41 -72.31 -7.61
C ASN A 580 -11.13 -72.66 -9.08
N LYS A 581 -11.80 -73.68 -9.63
CA LYS A 581 -11.61 -74.17 -11.01
C LYS A 581 -12.78 -73.89 -11.96
N ASP A 582 -13.95 -73.50 -11.46
CA ASP A 582 -15.09 -73.05 -12.28
C ASP A 582 -15.59 -71.68 -11.81
N CYS A 583 -15.49 -70.67 -12.68
CA CYS A 583 -15.81 -69.26 -12.37
C CYS A 583 -17.32 -68.97 -12.20
N SER A 584 -18.19 -69.99 -12.27
CA SER A 584 -19.64 -69.84 -12.21
C SER A 584 -20.23 -70.04 -10.80
N HIS A 585 -19.42 -70.19 -9.74
CA HIS A 585 -19.93 -70.39 -8.37
C HIS A 585 -19.99 -69.11 -7.53
N VAL A 586 -21.08 -68.92 -6.76
CA VAL A 586 -21.32 -67.71 -5.96
C VAL A 586 -21.87 -68.06 -4.57
N SER A 587 -21.40 -67.36 -3.52
CA SER A 587 -21.95 -67.45 -2.17
C SER A 587 -23.17 -66.53 -1.98
N ILE A 588 -23.96 -66.73 -0.92
CA ILE A 588 -25.10 -65.85 -0.60
C ILE A 588 -24.65 -64.39 -0.42
N GLU A 589 -23.48 -64.16 0.17
CA GLU A 589 -22.89 -62.82 0.33
C GLU A 589 -22.39 -62.25 -1.00
N GLY A 590 -21.82 -63.10 -1.85
CA GLY A 590 -21.34 -62.75 -3.20
C GLY A 590 -22.45 -62.33 -4.16
N LEU A 591 -23.70 -62.75 -3.92
CA LEU A 591 -24.86 -62.41 -4.75
C LEU A 591 -25.05 -60.89 -4.87
N THR A 592 -24.91 -60.16 -3.76
CA THR A 592 -25.02 -58.69 -3.75
C THR A 592 -23.92 -58.01 -4.56
N ASN A 593 -22.70 -58.57 -4.57
CA ASN A 593 -21.55 -58.02 -5.29
C ASN A 593 -21.66 -58.19 -6.80
N ILE A 594 -22.32 -59.25 -7.28
CA ILE A 594 -22.55 -59.45 -8.72
C ILE A 594 -23.52 -58.40 -9.23
N ILE A 595 -24.59 -58.16 -8.47
CA ILE A 595 -25.61 -57.17 -8.85
C ILE A 595 -25.01 -55.76 -8.88
N LYS A 596 -24.16 -55.41 -7.89
CA LYS A 596 -23.44 -54.11 -7.82
C LYS A 596 -22.43 -53.84 -8.95
N LYS A 597 -22.00 -54.86 -9.68
CA LYS A 597 -20.96 -54.72 -10.72
C LYS A 597 -21.50 -54.52 -12.12
N THR A 598 -22.81 -54.52 -12.29
CA THR A 598 -23.42 -54.55 -13.61
C THR A 598 -23.64 -53.16 -14.17
N GLU A 599 -23.26 -53.02 -15.44
CA GLU A 599 -23.52 -51.83 -16.23
C GLU A 599 -25.03 -51.70 -16.52
N ARG A 600 -25.48 -50.50 -16.91
CA ARG A 600 -26.90 -50.15 -17.00
C ARG A 600 -27.72 -51.16 -17.82
N LYS A 601 -28.99 -51.35 -17.44
CA LYS A 601 -29.95 -52.36 -17.95
C LYS A 601 -29.62 -53.81 -17.56
N GLY A 602 -29.43 -54.10 -16.27
CA GLY A 602 -29.29 -55.47 -15.77
C GLY A 602 -30.63 -56.11 -15.37
N VAL A 603 -30.81 -57.40 -15.63
CA VAL A 603 -31.92 -58.21 -15.08
C VAL A 603 -31.41 -59.49 -14.43
N TYR A 604 -31.89 -59.79 -13.22
CA TYR A 604 -31.46 -60.91 -12.40
C TYR A 604 -32.61 -61.85 -12.09
N LEU A 605 -32.46 -63.14 -12.41
CA LEU A 605 -33.40 -64.18 -12.02
C LEU A 605 -32.79 -65.05 -10.92
N ILE A 606 -33.34 -64.98 -9.70
CA ILE A 606 -32.87 -65.74 -8.54
C ILE A 606 -33.84 -66.91 -8.30
N ASP A 607 -33.41 -68.12 -8.70
CA ASP A 607 -34.14 -69.38 -8.56
C ASP A 607 -33.44 -70.32 -7.56
N CYS A 608 -33.34 -69.87 -6.32
CA CYS A 608 -32.70 -70.62 -5.23
C CYS A 608 -33.21 -70.26 -3.82
N PHE A 609 -34.43 -69.74 -3.69
CA PHE A 609 -35.00 -69.31 -2.41
C PHE A 609 -34.96 -70.42 -1.34
N ASP A 610 -35.37 -71.65 -1.69
CA ASP A 610 -35.36 -72.84 -0.82
C ASP A 610 -33.97 -73.03 -0.15
N TYR A 611 -32.90 -72.75 -0.88
CA TYR A 611 -31.53 -72.87 -0.37
C TYR A 611 -31.13 -71.70 0.52
N ILE A 612 -31.49 -70.47 0.16
CA ILE A 612 -31.22 -69.28 0.97
C ILE A 612 -31.90 -69.45 2.34
N LEU A 613 -33.17 -69.89 2.36
CA LEU A 613 -33.93 -70.14 3.59
C LEU A 613 -33.39 -71.33 4.40
N SER A 614 -32.82 -72.36 3.76
CA SER A 614 -32.16 -73.45 4.52
C SER A 614 -30.85 -73.02 5.22
N ARG A 615 -30.30 -71.86 4.87
CA ARG A 615 -29.00 -71.37 5.33
C ARG A 615 -29.08 -70.11 6.19
N LYS A 616 -30.15 -69.32 6.06
CA LYS A 616 -30.47 -68.15 6.89
C LYS A 616 -31.81 -68.36 7.56
N ASP A 617 -31.98 -67.82 8.76
CA ASP A 617 -33.31 -67.68 9.36
C ASP A 617 -34.17 -66.70 8.53
N PHE A 618 -35.48 -66.68 8.77
CA PHE A 618 -36.39 -65.79 8.05
C PHE A 618 -35.97 -64.32 8.12
N ARG A 619 -35.49 -63.85 9.29
CA ARG A 619 -34.95 -62.49 9.46
C ARG A 619 -33.77 -62.22 8.53
N GLY A 620 -32.84 -63.17 8.39
CA GLY A 620 -31.73 -63.06 7.46
C GLY A 620 -32.16 -63.05 5.99
N VAL A 621 -33.24 -63.75 5.62
CA VAL A 621 -33.82 -63.71 4.27
C VAL A 621 -34.50 -62.37 4.01
N LEU A 622 -35.28 -61.85 4.97
CA LEU A 622 -35.91 -60.54 4.88
C LEU A 622 -34.87 -59.42 4.72
N HIS A 623 -33.78 -59.48 5.50
CA HIS A 623 -32.68 -58.53 5.38
C HIS A 623 -31.98 -58.61 4.00
N LEU A 624 -31.83 -59.81 3.45
CA LEU A 624 -31.30 -59.99 2.10
C LEU A 624 -32.26 -59.40 1.05
N ALA A 625 -33.56 -59.64 1.18
CA ALA A 625 -34.58 -59.04 0.31
C ALA A 625 -34.52 -57.50 0.33
N GLN A 626 -34.46 -56.89 1.52
CA GLN A 626 -34.27 -55.44 1.69
C GLN A 626 -32.98 -54.97 1.00
N THR A 627 -31.87 -55.65 1.24
CA THR A 627 -30.58 -55.33 0.61
C THR A 627 -30.66 -55.42 -0.92
N LEU A 628 -31.33 -56.44 -1.45
CA LEU A 628 -31.50 -56.61 -2.89
C LEU A 628 -32.43 -55.56 -3.50
N ARG A 629 -33.51 -55.19 -2.81
CA ARG A 629 -34.38 -54.08 -3.21
C ARG A 629 -33.59 -52.78 -3.30
N ASP A 630 -32.76 -52.51 -2.30
CA ASP A 630 -31.97 -51.29 -2.25
C ASP A 630 -30.91 -51.28 -3.36
N ILE A 631 -30.20 -52.40 -3.59
CA ILE A 631 -29.26 -52.53 -4.71
C ILE A 631 -29.97 -52.42 -6.07
N ALA A 632 -31.14 -53.06 -6.22
CA ALA A 632 -31.93 -52.98 -7.45
C ALA A 632 -32.19 -51.52 -7.80
N LEU A 633 -32.71 -50.76 -6.83
CA LEU A 633 -32.93 -49.33 -6.97
C LEU A 633 -31.64 -48.56 -7.27
N PHE A 634 -30.56 -48.78 -6.51
CA PHE A 634 -29.32 -48.01 -6.61
C PHE A 634 -28.59 -48.19 -7.93
N GLU A 635 -28.63 -49.40 -8.49
CA GLU A 635 -27.96 -49.73 -9.75
C GLU A 635 -28.94 -49.69 -10.95
N GLY A 636 -30.23 -49.42 -10.70
CA GLY A 636 -31.27 -49.37 -11.74
C GLY A 636 -31.51 -50.71 -12.44
N VAL A 637 -31.29 -51.82 -11.73
CA VAL A 637 -31.43 -53.18 -12.25
C VAL A 637 -32.74 -53.81 -11.78
N ILE A 638 -33.22 -54.80 -12.52
CA ILE A 638 -34.44 -55.53 -12.18
C ILE A 638 -34.04 -56.86 -11.52
N VAL A 639 -34.58 -57.14 -10.35
CA VAL A 639 -34.33 -58.41 -9.65
C VAL A 639 -35.64 -59.18 -9.56
N ILE A 640 -35.67 -60.42 -10.04
CA ILE A 640 -36.82 -61.32 -10.01
C ILE A 640 -36.42 -62.51 -9.13
N MET A 641 -37.03 -62.63 -7.97
CA MET A 641 -36.80 -63.72 -7.03
C MET A 641 -37.97 -64.70 -7.05
N ILE A 642 -37.69 -65.96 -7.38
CA ILE A 642 -38.68 -67.04 -7.33
C ILE A 642 -38.70 -67.58 -5.90
N ILE A 643 -39.86 -67.51 -5.25
CA ILE A 643 -40.05 -67.97 -3.88
C ILE A 643 -40.95 -69.19 -3.82
N ASN A 644 -40.79 -70.02 -2.78
CA ASN A 644 -41.64 -71.17 -2.55
C ASN A 644 -42.52 -70.92 -1.32
N PRO A 645 -43.84 -70.64 -1.50
CA PRO A 645 -44.70 -70.24 -0.38
C PRO A 645 -44.85 -71.35 0.66
N ASP A 646 -44.74 -72.62 0.26
CA ASP A 646 -44.86 -73.78 1.18
C ASP A 646 -43.75 -73.86 2.24
N LEU A 647 -42.68 -73.06 2.11
CA LEU A 647 -41.54 -73.06 3.03
C LEU A 647 -41.60 -71.98 4.12
N VAL A 648 -42.58 -71.08 4.06
CA VAL A 648 -42.77 -69.97 5.00
C VAL A 648 -44.22 -69.94 5.48
N ASN A 649 -44.48 -69.37 6.65
CA ASN A 649 -45.88 -69.18 7.09
C ASN A 649 -46.53 -67.95 6.41
N GLU A 650 -47.85 -67.81 6.54
CA GLU A 650 -48.63 -66.74 5.88
C GLU A 650 -48.13 -65.33 6.23
N LYS A 651 -47.80 -65.07 7.51
CA LYS A 651 -47.27 -63.76 7.95
C LYS A 651 -45.88 -63.48 7.41
N GLU A 652 -45.04 -64.51 7.36
CA GLU A 652 -43.69 -64.42 6.77
C GLU A 652 -43.75 -64.17 5.26
N LEU A 653 -44.71 -64.78 4.57
CA LEU A 653 -44.96 -64.54 3.16
C LEU A 653 -45.42 -63.10 2.92
N GLU A 654 -46.38 -62.58 3.70
CA GLU A 654 -46.83 -61.19 3.64
C GLU A 654 -45.67 -60.20 3.81
N LEU A 655 -44.84 -60.37 4.85
CA LEU A 655 -43.68 -59.51 5.10
C LEU A 655 -42.67 -59.53 3.95
N LEU A 656 -42.43 -60.69 3.32
CA LEU A 656 -41.56 -60.75 2.14
C LEU A 656 -42.19 -60.03 0.95
N MET A 657 -43.50 -60.19 0.73
CA MET A 657 -44.22 -59.53 -0.34
C MET A 657 -44.23 -58.01 -0.20
N GLU A 658 -44.25 -57.48 1.02
CA GLU A 658 -44.13 -56.03 1.29
C GLU A 658 -42.79 -55.44 0.84
N GLU A 659 -41.73 -56.25 0.75
CA GLU A 659 -40.40 -55.79 0.32
C GLU A 659 -40.24 -55.73 -1.22
N GLY A 660 -41.22 -56.22 -1.99
CA GLY A 660 -41.12 -56.29 -3.45
C GLY A 660 -42.45 -56.05 -4.17
N LYS A 661 -42.43 -56.23 -5.48
CA LYS A 661 -43.61 -56.10 -6.35
C LYS A 661 -44.01 -57.45 -6.93
N ASN A 662 -45.27 -57.57 -7.32
CA ASN A 662 -45.74 -58.68 -8.15
C ASN A 662 -45.53 -58.36 -9.63
N ILE A 663 -45.25 -59.38 -10.44
CA ILE A 663 -45.19 -59.22 -11.89
C ILE A 663 -46.61 -59.30 -12.45
N GLU A 664 -47.12 -58.19 -12.96
CA GLU A 664 -48.40 -58.14 -13.66
C GLU A 664 -48.20 -58.41 -15.15
N SER A 665 -48.93 -59.40 -15.68
CA SER A 665 -49.02 -59.66 -17.12
C SER A 665 -50.05 -58.73 -17.76
N LYS A 666 -49.69 -58.09 -18.87
CA LYS A 666 -50.64 -57.29 -19.68
C LYS A 666 -51.71 -58.17 -20.31
N VAL A 667 -51.40 -59.46 -20.53
CA VAL A 667 -52.32 -60.46 -21.07
C VAL A 667 -52.75 -61.43 -19.95
N PRO A 668 -54.05 -61.58 -19.67
CA PRO A 668 -54.56 -62.58 -18.72
C PRO A 668 -54.02 -63.99 -19.00
N SER A 669 -53.59 -64.72 -17.95
CA SER A 669 -52.92 -66.03 -18.04
C SER A 669 -53.75 -67.15 -18.68
N ASN A 670 -55.07 -66.96 -18.79
CA ASN A 670 -56.03 -67.87 -19.41
C ASN A 670 -56.21 -67.65 -20.93
N ILE A 671 -55.44 -66.74 -21.53
CA ILE A 671 -55.53 -66.41 -22.96
C ILE A 671 -54.37 -67.07 -23.71
N SER A 672 -54.71 -67.98 -24.60
CA SER A 672 -53.74 -68.64 -25.48
C SER A 672 -53.26 -67.71 -26.61
N LYS A 673 -52.09 -68.00 -27.19
CA LYS A 673 -51.57 -67.31 -28.40
C LYS A 673 -52.61 -67.26 -29.53
N THR A 674 -53.34 -68.36 -29.71
CA THR A 674 -54.46 -68.48 -30.64
C THR A 674 -55.59 -67.49 -30.36
N MET A 675 -55.93 -67.27 -29.09
CA MET A 675 -56.96 -66.29 -28.71
C MET A 675 -56.49 -64.85 -28.94
N VAL A 676 -55.20 -64.54 -28.77
CA VAL A 676 -54.62 -63.23 -29.13
C VAL A 676 -54.68 -62.98 -30.63
N GLU A 677 -54.39 -64.00 -31.45
CA GLU A 677 -54.52 -63.90 -32.91
C GLU A 677 -55.97 -63.69 -33.36
N ILE A 678 -56.93 -64.39 -32.71
CA ILE A 678 -58.37 -64.16 -32.92
C ILE A 678 -58.73 -62.72 -32.54
N LEU A 679 -58.30 -62.24 -31.36
CA LEU A 679 -58.53 -60.87 -30.89
C LEU A 679 -57.99 -59.85 -31.91
N ARG A 680 -56.76 -60.04 -32.40
CA ARG A 680 -56.11 -59.17 -33.40
C ARG A 680 -56.86 -59.14 -34.73
N TYR A 681 -57.34 -60.30 -35.18
CA TYR A 681 -58.18 -60.39 -36.39
C TYR A 681 -59.52 -59.66 -36.21
N VAL A 682 -60.15 -59.79 -35.05
CA VAL A 682 -61.40 -59.08 -34.75
C VAL A 682 -61.16 -57.56 -34.71
N TYR A 683 -60.08 -57.11 -34.08
CA TYR A 683 -59.71 -55.69 -34.02
C TYR A 683 -59.43 -55.09 -35.40
N ASP A 684 -58.64 -55.77 -36.23
CA ASP A 684 -58.34 -55.31 -37.59
C ASP A 684 -59.62 -55.17 -38.43
N LYS A 685 -60.52 -56.15 -38.35
CA LYS A 685 -61.84 -56.06 -39.00
C LYS A 685 -62.67 -54.92 -38.43
N ASN A 686 -62.70 -54.74 -37.11
CA ASN A 686 -63.45 -53.65 -36.47
C ASN A 686 -62.93 -52.26 -36.88
N LYS A 687 -61.61 -52.09 -37.05
CA LYS A 687 -60.98 -50.85 -37.55
C LYS A 687 -61.45 -50.50 -38.97
N HIS A 688 -61.75 -51.52 -39.78
CA HIS A 688 -62.33 -51.37 -41.11
C HIS A 688 -63.87 -51.36 -41.11
N GLY A 689 -64.52 -51.19 -39.95
CA GLY A 689 -65.98 -51.11 -39.81
C GLY A 689 -66.71 -52.46 -39.93
N ILE A 690 -65.99 -53.58 -39.89
CA ILE A 690 -66.53 -54.94 -40.05
C ILE A 690 -66.53 -55.65 -38.70
N GLU A 691 -67.67 -56.19 -38.29
CA GLU A 691 -67.79 -57.05 -37.10
C GLU A 691 -67.85 -58.52 -37.53
N PRO A 692 -66.76 -59.30 -37.38
CA PRO A 692 -66.71 -60.69 -37.84
C PRO A 692 -67.60 -61.59 -36.97
N SER A 693 -68.13 -62.64 -37.59
CA SER A 693 -68.91 -63.69 -36.94
C SER A 693 -68.05 -64.88 -36.52
N TYR A 694 -68.62 -65.79 -35.73
CA TYR A 694 -67.98 -67.07 -35.43
C TYR A 694 -67.61 -67.89 -36.67
N SER A 695 -68.39 -67.78 -37.76
CA SER A 695 -68.08 -68.48 -39.01
C SER A 695 -66.87 -67.85 -39.71
N ASP A 696 -66.71 -66.53 -39.62
CA ASP A 696 -65.56 -65.83 -40.21
C ASP A 696 -64.25 -66.19 -39.49
N ILE A 697 -64.30 -66.35 -38.16
CA ILE A 697 -63.15 -66.82 -37.37
C ILE A 697 -62.86 -68.29 -37.67
N SER A 698 -63.89 -69.14 -37.73
CA SER A 698 -63.76 -70.56 -38.08
C SER A 698 -63.08 -70.74 -39.44
N ASN A 699 -63.50 -69.99 -40.45
CA ASN A 699 -62.93 -70.01 -41.79
C ASN A 699 -61.50 -69.47 -41.84
N LYS A 700 -61.20 -68.37 -41.12
CA LYS A 700 -59.87 -67.74 -41.14
C LYS A 700 -58.80 -68.60 -40.46
N PHE A 701 -59.15 -69.25 -39.35
CA PHE A 701 -58.18 -69.97 -38.51
C PHE A 701 -58.28 -71.50 -38.63
N GLY A 702 -59.15 -72.03 -39.51
CA GLY A 702 -59.31 -73.48 -39.71
C GLY A 702 -59.85 -74.22 -38.48
N MET A 703 -60.62 -73.55 -37.62
CA MET A 703 -61.09 -74.10 -36.34
C MET A 703 -62.53 -74.58 -36.43
N THR A 704 -62.87 -75.64 -35.69
CA THR A 704 -64.27 -76.08 -35.57
C THR A 704 -65.09 -75.05 -34.79
N ARG A 705 -66.40 -74.93 -35.09
CA ARG A 705 -67.31 -74.00 -34.41
C ARG A 705 -67.30 -74.13 -32.86
N PRO A 706 -67.24 -75.34 -32.25
CA PRO A 706 -67.11 -75.47 -30.80
C PRO A 706 -65.83 -74.86 -30.24
N THR A 707 -64.69 -75.02 -30.92
CA THR A 707 -63.41 -74.44 -30.52
C THR A 707 -63.41 -72.92 -30.62
N VAL A 708 -63.98 -72.37 -31.71
CA VAL A 708 -64.15 -70.92 -31.87
C VAL A 708 -65.04 -70.35 -30.77
N LYS A 709 -66.16 -71.01 -30.48
CA LYS A 709 -67.06 -70.60 -29.39
C LYS A 709 -66.33 -70.60 -28.04
N LYS A 710 -65.61 -71.68 -27.71
CA LYS A 710 -64.81 -71.76 -26.46
C LYS A 710 -63.82 -70.61 -26.35
N ASN A 711 -63.04 -70.36 -27.40
CA ASN A 711 -62.04 -69.29 -27.41
C ASN A 711 -62.66 -67.90 -27.23
N ILE A 712 -63.82 -67.65 -27.84
CA ILE A 712 -64.48 -66.34 -27.74
C ILE A 712 -65.21 -66.19 -26.42
N ASP A 713 -65.82 -67.24 -25.88
CA ASP A 713 -66.42 -67.23 -24.55
C ASP A 713 -65.34 -66.91 -23.49
N THR A 714 -64.12 -67.45 -23.63
CA THR A 714 -62.97 -67.08 -22.78
C THR A 714 -62.57 -65.61 -22.96
N LEU A 715 -62.42 -65.12 -24.19
CA LEU A 715 -62.12 -63.70 -24.47
C LEU A 715 -63.20 -62.74 -23.92
N CYS A 716 -64.47 -63.16 -23.95
CA CYS A 716 -65.59 -62.42 -23.36
C CYS A 716 -65.54 -62.43 -21.83
N SER A 717 -65.22 -63.57 -21.21
CA SER A 717 -65.07 -63.68 -19.74
C SER A 717 -63.93 -62.80 -19.20
N CYS A 718 -62.90 -62.58 -20.00
CA CYS A 718 -61.80 -61.64 -19.70
C CYS A 718 -62.14 -60.17 -20.01
N ASN A 719 -63.34 -59.92 -20.55
CA ASN A 719 -63.86 -58.64 -21.00
C ASN A 719 -63.04 -58.01 -22.15
N LEU A 720 -62.49 -58.81 -23.06
CA LEU A 720 -61.66 -58.35 -24.19
C LEU A 720 -62.42 -58.24 -25.51
N VAL A 721 -63.47 -59.04 -25.66
CA VAL A 721 -64.39 -59.01 -26.80
C VAL A 721 -65.80 -58.92 -26.26
N SER A 722 -66.64 -58.11 -26.88
CA SER A 722 -68.08 -58.07 -26.66
C SER A 722 -68.81 -58.71 -27.84
N ILE A 723 -69.95 -59.35 -27.55
CA ILE A 723 -70.80 -59.99 -28.55
C ILE A 723 -72.03 -59.12 -28.72
N SER A 724 -72.24 -58.61 -29.93
CA SER A 724 -73.51 -58.01 -30.35
C SER A 724 -74.31 -59.04 -31.14
N SER A 725 -75.61 -59.16 -30.86
CA SER A 725 -76.53 -60.00 -31.64
C SER A 725 -77.28 -59.14 -32.66
N TRP A 726 -77.13 -59.47 -33.94
CA TRP A 726 -77.99 -58.93 -35.00
C TRP A 726 -78.46 -60.10 -35.87
N GLY A 727 -79.68 -60.58 -35.63
CA GLY A 727 -80.24 -61.78 -36.26
C GLY A 727 -79.61 -63.10 -35.75
N ARG A 728 -79.41 -64.09 -36.65
CA ARG A 728 -78.86 -65.43 -36.31
C ARG A 728 -77.32 -65.47 -36.20
N ALA A 729 -76.63 -64.38 -36.52
CA ALA A 729 -75.16 -64.31 -36.47
C ALA A 729 -74.70 -63.48 -35.25
N LYS A 730 -73.88 -64.09 -34.40
CA LYS A 730 -73.17 -63.39 -33.31
C LYS A 730 -72.01 -62.61 -33.93
N LYS A 731 -72.03 -61.28 -33.78
CA LYS A 731 -71.00 -60.36 -34.25
C LYS A 731 -70.09 -59.96 -33.10
N LEU A 732 -68.82 -59.69 -33.42
CA LEU A 732 -67.78 -59.51 -32.43
C LEU A 732 -67.15 -58.13 -32.53
N LYS A 733 -67.02 -57.50 -31.37
CA LYS A 733 -66.37 -56.21 -31.23
C LYS A 733 -65.31 -56.27 -30.14
N VAL A 734 -64.13 -55.73 -30.39
CA VAL A 734 -63.09 -55.61 -29.36
C VAL A 734 -63.51 -54.54 -28.35
N SER A 735 -63.35 -54.83 -27.06
CA SER A 735 -63.63 -53.87 -25.98
C SER A 735 -62.43 -52.92 -25.79
N ALA A 736 -62.59 -51.80 -25.08
CA ALA A 736 -61.46 -50.91 -24.74
C ALA A 736 -60.31 -51.66 -24.02
N LYS A 737 -60.63 -52.68 -23.21
CA LYS A 737 -59.63 -53.54 -22.55
C LYS A 737 -58.93 -54.47 -23.55
N GLY A 738 -59.65 -55.00 -24.54
CA GLY A 738 -59.07 -55.77 -25.64
C GLY A 738 -58.26 -54.92 -26.61
N GLU A 739 -58.66 -53.68 -26.86
CA GLU A 739 -57.90 -52.72 -27.67
C GLU A 739 -56.59 -52.38 -26.98
N ASN A 740 -56.60 -52.12 -25.66
CA ASN A 740 -55.37 -51.93 -24.91
C ASN A 740 -54.42 -53.12 -25.11
N ILE A 741 -54.89 -54.36 -25.00
CA ILE A 741 -54.04 -55.55 -25.23
C ILE A 741 -53.43 -55.64 -26.66
N LEU A 742 -54.04 -54.99 -27.67
CA LEU A 742 -53.61 -55.06 -29.07
C LEU A 742 -52.96 -53.79 -29.63
N VAL A 743 -53.14 -52.65 -28.94
CA VAL A 743 -52.45 -51.38 -29.19
C VAL A 743 -51.04 -51.41 -28.57
N PHE A 744 -50.83 -52.34 -27.63
CA PHE A 744 -49.52 -52.87 -27.23
C PHE A 744 -49.15 -54.10 -28.08
#